data_AF-F0YQG8-F1
#
_entry.id   AF-F0YQG8-F1
#
_cell.length_a   1.000
_cell.length_b   1.000
_cell.length_c   1.000
_cell.angle_alpha   90.00
_cell.angle_beta   90.00
_cell.angle_gamma   90.00
#
_symmetry.space_group_name_H-M   'P 1'
#
loop_
_entity.id
_entity.type
_entity.pdbx_description
1 polymer ?
#
loop_
_entity_poly.entity_id
_entity_poly.type
_entity_poly.pdbx_seq_one_letter_code
_entity_poly.pdbx_strand_id
1 'polypeptide(L)'
;MVAVGEWWWVPDEEQCFVPARVTSVAGADASLDADGAPVSCPTAKLTTKIDSPDLLDAQLDDLVQMDQVNHPAIIDTLRRRYRSDKIYTGIADILVAMNPFKWLPVYTPAHVTEYAKGDQEAPPHPFKTTMNAYNGLRESRCAQAILISGESGAGKTETTKQCLKMLSECAGGGRKGEAGVEERLLSTNPVLETLGNAKTVRNDNSSRFGKFMQIHFDSNFRIAGCDVVDYLLEKSRVTSPGPNERSYHVFYQLCKMAAGRKGLVDASEYPYLAKSGCVAVHAIDDGEEWKAFTAALARLGYVAGEVDELLDACCGVLLGSRIHFAEGAEEGSNVVGDLDAGGKRRRRGSAVAGHAMDACSECAEAFGVSHDALAECLTHRTISVGGQALKANLNPADAEDCRDALAKHAYGALFRATVQRVNAALASASTRKGGVDYSIGALDIFGFEIFVRNSFEQLCINFCNEKLQQHFTKHTFDQEVAVYKAEGVPFAEIHYISNADVIELHYAGVVKYEVEGFLVKNKDRLYDDVADCMCASSNTLVANLFAPDGPVGHKKGSKVTCSGRFVSQLGDLMRLLNDAEPHYIRCIKPNKAKKPDLFEGTMCYDQLNFAGVFEAVTIRQQGYPFRCSLADFYRRFWLAAPPNTRGRGGLPAPRAVIIDDKPGKRRSVAALLGELEKTQKAGEPRVSECKVGASLVLWRSPQQQPLLKMRKKVEFYVALIIGTGARARLARNLRRVLAFAAERYAEAKRKKDPELVDAALAQIGAPRFESRDLRRLRTLKEKLAREKELDAKFEELARRSIDQVDDHFEALVEEGRRLELDSAVFKKVDQMYAMVVERRRAVEGAPGEPDEAALREALGTLERLVRIYGRSAMGAPEEAEGRALLRALDEEKVRLRELAAAHDAARIPPRASLDWFASSPAELARAAKALEQHRLEASGVAAKLGAALAAARAAAAAALAKDGDAVAGDDAWAACRSACAAALAAASGDVSCRTQADVVAAIVATVAADADATLRLCAAREGLAAALRDALAASPPDEAILRRAIAAAAEVHGAYPAAVAAPAELCAGDLLCGNQPARLS
;
A
#
# COMPACT_ATOMS: atom_id res chain seq x y z
N MET A 1 22.58 -4.67 45.04
CA MET A 1 23.95 -4.48 44.53
C MET A 1 23.92 -4.80 43.04
N VAL A 2 24.43 -3.89 42.22
CA VAL A 2 24.54 -4.06 40.76
C VAL A 2 25.73 -4.98 40.48
N ALA A 3 25.57 -5.99 39.62
CA ALA A 3 26.62 -6.96 39.31
C ALA A 3 27.04 -6.91 37.83
N VAL A 4 28.28 -7.30 37.56
CA VAL A 4 28.82 -7.39 36.19
C VAL A 4 28.05 -8.47 35.41
N GLY A 5 27.72 -8.17 34.16
CA GLY A 5 26.93 -9.03 33.26
C GLY A 5 25.41 -8.82 33.36
N GLU A 6 24.92 -8.07 34.35
CA GLU A 6 23.50 -7.71 34.44
C GLU A 6 23.11 -6.66 33.39
N TRP A 7 21.86 -6.70 32.96
CA TRP A 7 21.27 -5.72 32.06
C TRP A 7 20.38 -4.74 32.84
N TRP A 8 20.49 -3.46 32.52
CA TRP A 8 19.79 -2.38 33.20
C TRP A 8 19.32 -1.32 32.21
N TRP A 9 18.19 -0.67 32.53
CA TRP A 9 17.74 0.52 31.83
C TRP A 9 18.49 1.76 32.32
N VAL A 10 19.12 2.48 31.39
CA VAL A 10 19.90 3.69 31.65
C VAL A 10 19.21 4.89 31.02
N PRO A 11 19.07 6.03 31.74
CA PRO A 11 18.56 7.27 31.15
C PRO A 11 19.46 7.76 30.02
N ASP A 12 18.86 8.24 28.93
CA ASP A 12 19.54 8.79 27.76
C ASP A 12 18.85 10.08 27.30
N GLU A 13 19.62 11.09 26.89
CA GLU A 13 19.06 12.41 26.52
C GLU A 13 18.26 12.38 25.20
N GLU A 14 18.65 11.54 24.24
CA GLU A 14 18.01 11.46 22.92
C GLU A 14 16.91 10.38 22.91
N GLN A 15 17.25 9.24 23.49
CA GLN A 15 16.48 8.01 23.45
C GLN A 15 15.57 7.82 24.67
N CYS A 16 15.62 8.72 25.65
CA CYS A 16 14.96 8.67 26.96
C CYS A 16 15.50 7.54 27.84
N PHE A 17 15.49 6.31 27.33
CA PHE A 17 16.11 5.15 27.97
C PHE A 17 16.78 4.23 26.93
N VAL A 18 17.90 3.63 27.33
CA VAL A 18 18.61 2.60 26.57
C VAL A 18 18.89 1.37 27.44
N PRO A 19 18.78 0.15 26.90
CA PRO A 19 19.19 -1.04 27.60
C PRO A 19 20.72 -1.13 27.55
N ALA A 20 21.35 -1.39 28.70
CA ALA A 20 22.81 -1.50 28.77
C ALA A 20 23.24 -2.65 29.67
N ARG A 21 24.30 -3.34 29.27
CA ARG A 21 24.91 -4.44 30.02
C ARG A 21 26.06 -3.92 30.86
N VAL A 22 26.07 -4.21 32.16
CA VAL A 22 27.14 -3.82 33.07
C VAL A 22 28.43 -4.57 32.70
N THR A 23 29.49 -3.86 32.34
CA THR A 23 30.81 -4.43 32.00
C THR A 23 31.78 -4.37 33.18
N SER A 24 31.71 -3.34 34.01
CA SER A 24 32.47 -3.25 35.26
C SER A 24 31.77 -2.32 36.26
N VAL A 25 32.07 -2.50 37.56
CA VAL A 25 31.56 -1.65 38.64
C VAL A 25 32.76 -1.16 39.45
N ALA A 26 32.91 0.15 39.58
CA ALA A 26 33.98 0.81 40.31
C ALA A 26 33.39 1.78 41.34
N GLY A 27 33.27 1.34 42.58
CA GLY A 27 32.70 2.17 43.65
C GLY A 27 31.23 2.51 43.41
N ALA A 28 30.92 3.79 43.20
CA ALA A 28 29.57 4.30 42.94
C ALA A 28 29.21 4.40 41.45
N ASP A 29 30.15 4.06 40.56
CA ASP A 29 29.97 4.15 39.11
C ASP A 29 30.00 2.76 38.45
N ALA A 30 29.19 2.59 37.42
CA ALA A 30 29.18 1.42 36.56
C ALA A 30 29.60 1.81 35.14
N SER A 31 30.51 1.04 34.55
CA SER A 31 30.72 1.03 33.11
C SER A 31 29.75 0.05 32.48
N LEU A 32 29.04 0.49 31.45
CA LEU A 32 28.01 -0.27 30.76
C LEU A 32 28.29 -0.31 29.25
N ASP A 33 27.74 -1.30 28.59
CA ASP A 33 27.75 -1.51 27.15
C ASP A 33 26.31 -1.37 26.64
N ALA A 34 26.02 -0.27 25.95
CA ALA A 34 24.72 0.02 25.35
C ALA A 34 24.83 -0.14 23.83
N ASP A 35 24.35 -1.27 23.29
CA ASP A 35 24.42 -1.61 21.86
C ASP A 35 25.83 -1.45 21.24
N GLY A 36 26.89 -1.83 21.99
CA GLY A 36 28.28 -1.75 21.55
C GLY A 36 28.99 -0.44 21.89
N ALA A 37 28.28 0.56 22.45
CA ALA A 37 28.86 1.81 22.91
C ALA A 37 29.13 1.77 24.43
N PRO A 38 30.37 2.09 24.88
CA PRO A 38 30.66 2.18 26.31
C PRO A 38 30.04 3.44 26.92
N VAL A 39 29.25 3.27 27.99
CA VAL A 39 28.58 4.34 28.73
C VAL A 39 29.01 4.26 30.20
N SER A 40 29.36 5.40 30.80
CA SER A 40 29.62 5.51 32.24
C SER A 40 28.43 6.14 32.94
N CYS A 41 27.91 5.49 33.98
CA CYS A 41 26.72 5.93 34.69
C CYS A 41 26.86 5.64 36.20
N PRO A 42 26.55 6.61 37.08
CA PRO A 42 26.46 6.34 38.51
C PRO A 42 25.44 5.23 38.77
N THR A 43 25.76 4.26 39.62
CA THR A 43 24.87 3.13 39.93
C THR A 43 23.51 3.58 40.47
N ALA A 44 23.44 4.77 41.07
CA ALA A 44 22.21 5.39 41.56
C ALA A 44 21.26 5.89 40.46
N LYS A 45 21.74 6.07 39.22
CA LYS A 45 20.94 6.47 38.06
C LYS A 45 20.42 5.29 37.25
N LEU A 46 20.87 4.07 37.54
CA LEU A 46 20.29 2.86 36.94
C LEU A 46 18.85 2.71 37.43
N THR A 47 17.91 2.56 36.50
CA THR A 47 16.48 2.62 36.83
C THR A 47 15.94 1.24 37.22
N THR A 48 15.73 0.36 36.23
CA THR A 48 15.17 -0.97 36.43
C THR A 48 16.09 -2.02 35.82
N LYS A 49 16.28 -3.13 36.54
CA LYS A 49 17.01 -4.30 36.03
C LYS A 49 16.17 -5.01 34.96
N ILE A 50 16.82 -5.46 33.89
CA ILE A 50 16.23 -6.22 32.80
C ILE A 50 16.47 -7.71 33.09
N ASP A 51 15.41 -8.44 33.41
CA ASP A 51 15.52 -9.86 33.76
C ASP A 51 15.65 -10.76 32.52
N SER A 52 15.02 -10.37 31.40
CA SER A 52 14.99 -11.16 30.16
C SER A 52 15.56 -10.38 28.96
N PRO A 53 16.89 -10.16 28.90
CA PRO A 53 17.50 -9.40 27.81
C PRO A 53 17.26 -10.01 26.42
N ASP A 54 17.09 -11.34 26.32
CA ASP A 54 16.77 -12.03 25.07
C ASP A 54 15.40 -11.61 24.47
N LEU A 55 14.52 -11.00 25.27
CA LEU A 55 13.21 -10.52 24.84
C LEU A 55 13.21 -9.06 24.40
N LEU A 56 14.33 -8.33 24.52
CA LEU A 56 14.42 -6.94 24.06
C LEU A 56 14.20 -6.81 22.55
N ASP A 57 14.60 -7.81 21.77
CA ASP A 57 14.35 -7.86 20.32
C ASP A 57 12.98 -8.45 19.97
N ALA A 58 12.21 -8.92 20.95
CA ALA A 58 10.86 -9.40 20.73
C ALA A 58 9.96 -8.21 20.37
N GLN A 59 9.68 -8.03 19.08
CA GLN A 59 8.74 -7.01 18.59
C GLN A 59 7.29 -7.41 18.91
N LEU A 60 6.92 -7.30 20.19
CA LEU A 60 5.59 -7.68 20.69
C LEU A 60 4.49 -6.87 20.01
N ASP A 61 3.47 -7.57 19.52
CA ASP A 61 2.30 -6.92 18.92
C ASP A 61 1.33 -6.36 19.96
N ASP A 62 1.44 -6.80 21.22
CA ASP A 62 0.61 -6.34 22.34
C ASP A 62 1.47 -6.14 23.59
N LEU A 63 1.47 -4.94 24.15
CA LEU A 63 2.28 -4.56 25.31
C LEU A 63 1.87 -5.31 26.58
N VAL A 64 0.64 -5.85 26.66
CA VAL A 64 0.24 -6.67 27.82
C VAL A 64 0.97 -8.02 27.87
N GLN A 65 1.63 -8.43 26.77
CA GLN A 65 2.45 -9.63 26.69
C GLN A 65 3.87 -9.45 27.24
N MET A 66 4.25 -8.22 27.61
CA MET A 66 5.55 -7.95 28.23
C MET A 66 5.71 -8.73 29.54
N ASP A 67 6.93 -9.15 29.83
CA ASP A 67 7.29 -9.86 31.06
C ASP A 67 7.48 -8.90 32.24
N GLN A 68 8.16 -7.78 32.00
CA GLN A 68 8.35 -6.67 32.92
C GLN A 68 7.76 -5.39 32.33
N VAL A 69 6.68 -4.89 32.92
CA VAL A 69 6.13 -3.58 32.55
C VAL A 69 6.77 -2.49 33.38
N ASN A 70 7.50 -1.65 32.68
CA ASN A 70 8.05 -0.39 33.16
C ASN A 70 8.10 0.58 31.98
N HIS A 71 8.20 1.88 32.27
CA HIS A 71 8.18 2.90 31.22
C HIS A 71 9.32 2.73 30.19
N PRO A 72 10.58 2.43 30.61
CA PRO A 72 11.67 2.19 29.67
C PRO A 72 11.38 1.07 28.65
N ALA A 73 10.88 -0.07 29.10
CA ALA A 73 10.62 -1.23 28.24
C ALA A 73 9.49 -0.97 27.24
N ILE A 74 8.45 -0.21 27.62
CA ILE A 74 7.36 0.19 26.72
C ILE A 74 7.90 1.08 25.60
N ILE A 75 8.70 2.11 25.95
CA ILE A 75 9.28 3.00 24.94
C ILE A 75 10.20 2.26 23.99
N ASP A 76 11.10 1.42 24.52
CA ASP A 76 12.05 0.70 23.69
C ASP A 76 11.33 -0.25 22.72
N THR A 77 10.27 -0.94 23.19
CA THR A 77 9.43 -1.79 22.33
C THR A 77 8.80 -0.98 21.20
N LEU A 78 8.17 0.16 21.52
CA LEU A 78 7.56 1.04 20.51
C LEU A 78 8.61 1.60 19.53
N ARG A 79 9.78 2.00 20.02
CA ARG A 79 10.91 2.48 19.21
C ARG A 79 11.41 1.41 18.24
N ARG A 80 11.66 0.19 18.71
CA ARG A 80 12.14 -0.93 17.87
C ARG A 80 11.11 -1.31 16.81
N ARG A 81 9.82 -1.33 17.16
CA ARG A 81 8.72 -1.56 16.22
C ARG A 81 8.62 -0.46 15.17
N TYR A 82 8.70 0.80 15.60
CA TYR A 82 8.70 1.97 14.70
C TYR A 82 9.84 1.91 13.69
N ARG A 83 11.07 1.59 14.13
CA ARG A 83 12.24 1.39 13.26
C ARG A 83 12.08 0.25 12.26
N SER A 84 11.14 -0.67 12.47
CA SER A 84 10.83 -1.79 11.57
C SER A 84 9.51 -1.61 10.83
N ASP A 85 9.02 -0.37 10.70
CA ASP A 85 7.77 -0.01 10.02
C ASP A 85 6.50 -0.66 10.61
N LYS A 86 6.58 -1.16 11.85
CA LYS A 86 5.44 -1.67 12.61
C LYS A 86 4.85 -0.57 13.48
N ILE A 87 4.02 0.27 12.87
CA ILE A 87 3.50 1.49 13.50
C ILE A 87 2.34 1.26 14.47
N TYR A 88 1.73 0.08 14.47
CA TYR A 88 0.59 -0.26 15.30
C TYR A 88 0.96 -1.25 16.39
N THR A 89 0.56 -0.97 17.62
CA THR A 89 0.82 -1.82 18.78
C THR A 89 -0.41 -1.88 19.68
N GLY A 90 -0.81 -3.07 20.10
CA GLY A 90 -1.97 -3.27 20.97
C GLY A 90 -1.63 -3.08 22.45
N ILE A 91 -2.66 -2.75 23.22
CA ILE A 91 -2.72 -2.88 24.68
C ILE A 91 -4.07 -3.54 24.96
N ALA A 92 -4.12 -4.87 24.82
CA ALA A 92 -5.37 -5.62 24.70
C ALA A 92 -6.28 -5.10 23.57
N ASP A 93 -7.34 -4.36 23.90
CA ASP A 93 -8.33 -3.77 22.98
C ASP A 93 -8.02 -2.31 22.59
N ILE A 94 -7.09 -1.64 23.30
CA ILE A 94 -6.62 -0.29 22.99
C ILE A 94 -5.52 -0.38 21.93
N LEU A 95 -5.51 0.56 20.99
CA LEU A 95 -4.51 0.63 19.92
C LEU A 95 -3.59 1.85 20.09
N VAL A 96 -2.28 1.63 20.05
CA VAL A 96 -1.27 2.68 19.91
C VAL A 96 -0.87 2.77 18.43
N ALA A 97 -0.93 3.97 17.86
CA ALA A 97 -0.66 4.26 16.45
C ALA A 97 0.45 5.32 16.34
N MET A 98 1.61 4.95 15.80
CA MET A 98 2.73 5.88 15.62
C MET A 98 2.76 6.45 14.20
N ASN A 99 2.85 7.77 14.03
CA ASN A 99 2.86 8.36 12.69
C ASN A 99 4.18 8.07 11.94
N PRO A 100 4.20 7.34 10.81
CA PRO A 100 5.43 7.05 10.08
C PRO A 100 6.01 8.25 9.32
N PHE A 101 5.23 9.30 9.04
CA PHE A 101 5.59 10.37 8.09
C PHE A 101 6.03 9.89 6.69
N LYS A 102 5.69 8.66 6.33
CA LYS A 102 5.89 8.05 5.02
C LYS A 102 4.73 7.10 4.70
N TRP A 103 4.54 6.80 3.42
CA TRP A 103 3.54 5.84 2.98
C TRP A 103 4.00 4.41 3.25
N LEU A 104 3.18 3.66 3.98
CA LEU A 104 3.38 2.24 4.22
C LEU A 104 2.24 1.44 3.57
N PRO A 105 2.49 0.26 2.99
CA PRO A 105 1.48 -0.55 2.31
C PRO A 105 0.57 -1.33 3.30
N VAL A 106 0.07 -0.65 4.33
CA VAL A 106 -0.74 -1.23 5.44
C VAL A 106 -2.25 -1.09 5.25
N TYR A 107 -2.70 -0.31 4.26
CA TYR A 107 -4.14 -0.07 3.97
C TYR A 107 -4.61 -0.63 2.62
N THR A 108 -3.96 -1.70 2.15
CA THR A 108 -4.31 -2.31 0.86
C THR A 108 -5.66 -3.05 0.93
N PRO A 109 -6.36 -3.27 -0.21
CA PRO A 109 -7.59 -4.05 -0.24
C PRO A 109 -7.45 -5.47 0.33
N ALA A 110 -6.24 -6.05 0.25
CA ALA A 110 -5.92 -7.33 0.87
C ALA A 110 -6.04 -7.28 2.40
N HIS A 111 -5.52 -6.21 3.04
CA HIS A 111 -5.66 -6.02 4.49
C HIS A 111 -7.13 -5.83 4.88
N VAL A 112 -7.90 -5.01 4.15
CA VAL A 112 -9.34 -4.85 4.39
C VAL A 112 -10.04 -6.21 4.41
N THR A 113 -9.80 -7.03 3.38
CA THR A 113 -10.37 -8.38 3.28
C THR A 113 -9.91 -9.31 4.41
N GLU A 114 -8.66 -9.18 4.86
CA GLU A 114 -8.11 -9.97 5.96
C GLU A 114 -8.80 -9.62 7.29
N TYR A 115 -8.84 -8.34 7.65
CA TYR A 115 -9.44 -7.88 8.90
C TYR A 115 -10.98 -8.03 8.91
N ALA A 116 -11.63 -8.00 7.75
CA ALA A 116 -13.08 -8.21 7.62
C ALA A 116 -13.53 -9.60 8.10
N LYS A 117 -12.61 -10.59 8.15
CA LYS A 117 -12.88 -11.92 8.70
C LYS A 117 -13.16 -11.90 10.22
N GLY A 118 -12.82 -10.81 10.91
CA GLY A 118 -13.01 -10.68 12.35
C GLY A 118 -12.08 -11.55 13.19
N ASP A 119 -10.88 -11.87 12.68
CA ASP A 119 -9.90 -12.68 13.40
C ASP A 119 -9.34 -11.91 14.61
N GLN A 120 -9.56 -12.46 15.80
CA GLN A 120 -9.05 -11.88 17.05
C GLN A 120 -7.52 -12.00 17.18
N GLU A 121 -6.89 -12.93 16.46
CA GLU A 121 -5.43 -13.09 16.43
C GLU A 121 -4.74 -12.20 15.39
N ALA A 122 -5.51 -11.45 14.59
CA ALA A 122 -4.94 -10.53 13.62
C ALA A 122 -4.03 -9.49 14.31
N PRO A 123 -2.94 -9.05 13.64
CA PRO A 123 -2.04 -8.02 14.18
C PRO A 123 -2.78 -6.73 14.59
N PRO A 124 -2.20 -5.92 15.48
CA PRO A 124 -2.78 -4.63 15.86
C PRO A 124 -2.94 -3.75 14.63
N HIS A 125 -4.16 -3.25 14.41
CA HIS A 125 -4.48 -2.39 13.27
C HIS A 125 -5.80 -1.63 13.51
N PRO A 126 -5.97 -0.40 12.98
CA PRO A 126 -7.25 0.33 13.11
C PRO A 126 -8.44 -0.46 12.58
N PHE A 127 -8.25 -1.25 11.51
CA PHE A 127 -9.30 -2.12 10.97
C PHE A 127 -9.78 -3.17 11.98
N LYS A 128 -8.89 -3.69 12.83
CA LYS A 128 -9.26 -4.61 13.91
C LYS A 128 -10.14 -3.93 14.93
N THR A 129 -9.75 -2.74 15.40
CA THR A 129 -10.55 -1.93 16.33
C THR A 129 -11.92 -1.59 15.74
N THR A 130 -11.95 -1.19 14.46
CA THR A 130 -13.21 -0.93 13.74
C THR A 130 -14.10 -2.17 13.65
N MET A 131 -13.54 -3.33 13.33
CA MET A 131 -14.32 -4.57 13.25
C MET A 131 -14.81 -5.05 14.61
N ASN A 132 -14.04 -4.81 15.67
CA ASN A 132 -14.50 -5.06 17.04
C ASN A 132 -15.70 -4.17 17.38
N ALA A 133 -15.67 -2.88 17.05
CA ALA A 133 -16.82 -1.99 17.20
C ALA A 133 -18.03 -2.46 16.35
N TYR A 134 -17.80 -2.78 15.08
CA TYR A 134 -18.89 -3.24 14.19
C TYR A 134 -19.53 -4.56 14.64
N ASN A 135 -18.73 -5.53 15.06
CA ASN A 135 -19.25 -6.79 15.62
C ASN A 135 -19.91 -6.55 16.99
N GLY A 136 -19.35 -5.68 17.82
CA GLY A 136 -19.94 -5.24 19.08
C GLY A 136 -21.34 -4.67 18.89
N LEU A 137 -21.54 -3.80 17.89
CA LEU A 137 -22.86 -3.29 17.51
C LEU A 137 -23.84 -4.42 17.15
N ARG A 138 -23.38 -5.41 16.36
CA ARG A 138 -24.20 -6.54 15.88
C ARG A 138 -24.61 -7.51 16.99
N GLU A 139 -23.71 -7.74 17.92
CA GLU A 139 -23.88 -8.70 19.00
C GLU A 139 -24.63 -8.10 20.20
N SER A 140 -24.18 -6.92 20.67
CA SER A 140 -24.74 -6.26 21.86
C SER A 140 -26.01 -5.46 21.57
N ARG A 141 -26.20 -5.03 20.30
CA ARG A 141 -27.25 -4.08 19.91
C ARG A 141 -27.18 -2.74 20.67
N CYS A 142 -26.01 -2.41 21.21
CA CYS A 142 -25.72 -1.14 21.87
C CYS A 142 -24.87 -0.25 20.95
N ALA A 143 -25.05 1.07 21.05
CA ALA A 143 -24.23 2.04 20.35
C ALA A 143 -22.73 1.84 20.68
N GLN A 144 -21.86 2.14 19.73
CA GLN A 144 -20.41 2.01 19.88
C GLN A 144 -19.74 3.35 19.64
N ALA A 145 -18.56 3.57 20.19
CA ALA A 145 -17.78 4.78 19.95
C ALA A 145 -16.30 4.45 19.75
N ILE A 146 -15.68 4.97 18.70
CA ILE A 146 -14.24 4.89 18.46
C ILE A 146 -13.63 6.25 18.78
N LEU A 147 -12.83 6.32 19.83
CA LEU A 147 -12.22 7.54 20.34
C LEU A 147 -10.75 7.61 19.90
N ILE A 148 -10.44 8.57 19.02
CA ILE A 148 -9.11 8.74 18.45
C ILE A 148 -8.49 10.01 19.04
N SER A 149 -7.37 9.85 19.73
CA SER A 149 -6.72 10.93 20.49
C SER A 149 -5.23 10.98 20.22
N GLY A 150 -4.59 12.12 20.50
CA GLY A 150 -3.16 12.32 20.27
C GLY A 150 -2.83 13.78 19.94
N GLU A 151 -1.56 14.14 20.03
CA GLU A 151 -1.11 15.51 19.71
C GLU A 151 -1.37 15.90 18.24
N SER A 152 -1.26 17.20 17.96
CA SER A 152 -1.36 17.69 16.57
C SER A 152 -0.24 17.12 15.70
N GLY A 153 -0.62 16.59 14.53
CA GLY A 153 0.29 15.87 13.62
C GLY A 153 0.57 14.40 13.99
N ALA A 154 -0.09 13.84 15.00
CA ALA A 154 0.06 12.42 15.37
C ALA A 154 -0.67 11.43 14.42
N GLY A 155 -1.47 11.92 13.46
CA GLY A 155 -2.16 11.09 12.48
C GLY A 155 -3.63 10.76 12.78
N LYS A 156 -4.26 11.41 13.76
CA LYS A 156 -5.68 11.18 14.16
C LYS A 156 -6.66 11.15 13.00
N THR A 157 -6.64 12.19 12.16
CA THR A 157 -7.56 12.33 11.02
C THR A 157 -7.33 11.23 9.98
N GLU A 158 -6.08 10.83 9.76
CA GLU A 158 -5.76 9.72 8.85
C GLU A 158 -6.27 8.39 9.40
N THR A 159 -6.01 8.10 10.69
CA THR A 159 -6.57 6.92 11.37
C THR A 159 -8.09 6.89 11.30
N THR A 160 -8.75 8.05 11.48
CA THR A 160 -10.21 8.18 11.37
C THR A 160 -10.69 7.82 9.96
N LYS A 161 -10.02 8.33 8.91
CA LYS A 161 -10.33 7.99 7.51
C LYS A 161 -10.24 6.48 7.27
N GLN A 162 -9.21 5.82 7.81
CA GLN A 162 -9.04 4.36 7.67
C GLN A 162 -10.13 3.58 8.42
N CYS A 163 -10.53 4.01 9.63
CA CYS A 163 -11.66 3.40 10.34
C CYS A 163 -12.97 3.51 9.55
N LEU A 164 -13.25 4.68 8.95
CA LEU A 164 -14.44 4.88 8.14
C LEU A 164 -14.46 4.00 6.89
N LYS A 165 -13.33 3.93 6.16
CA LYS A 165 -13.18 3.08 4.98
C LYS A 165 -13.49 1.61 5.30
N MET A 166 -12.99 1.12 6.44
CA MET A 166 -13.27 -0.26 6.88
C MET A 166 -14.75 -0.51 7.18
N LEU A 167 -15.43 0.44 7.84
CA LEU A 167 -16.87 0.35 8.08
C LEU A 167 -17.65 0.31 6.76
N SER A 168 -17.28 1.15 5.80
CA SER A 168 -17.95 1.23 4.51
C SER A 168 -17.85 -0.06 3.69
N GLU A 169 -16.67 -0.65 3.63
CA GLU A 169 -16.42 -1.93 2.94
C GLU A 169 -17.16 -3.09 3.61
N CYS A 170 -17.25 -3.11 4.95
CA CYS A 170 -17.84 -4.23 5.68
C CYS A 170 -19.37 -4.15 5.84
N ALA A 171 -19.91 -2.94 6.00
CA ALA A 171 -21.33 -2.75 6.22
C ALA A 171 -22.10 -2.61 4.89
N GLY A 172 -21.48 -2.06 3.84
CA GLY A 172 -22.12 -1.83 2.54
C GLY A 172 -23.25 -0.79 2.59
N GLY A 173 -23.34 0.08 1.59
CA GLY A 173 -24.26 1.24 1.67
C GLY A 173 -24.72 1.86 0.35
N GLY A 174 -24.69 1.14 -0.78
CA GLY A 174 -25.22 1.67 -2.04
C GLY A 174 -25.74 0.59 -2.98
N ARG A 175 -26.82 0.90 -3.73
CA ARG A 175 -27.13 0.20 -4.98
C ARG A 175 -25.97 0.46 -5.95
N LYS A 176 -25.55 -0.56 -6.72
CA LYS A 176 -24.56 -0.39 -7.80
C LYS A 176 -25.00 0.80 -8.70
N GLY A 177 -24.25 1.91 -8.67
CA GLY A 177 -24.46 3.08 -9.53
C GLY A 177 -24.76 4.42 -8.86
N GLU A 178 -25.06 4.48 -7.55
CA GLU A 178 -25.11 5.74 -6.79
C GLU A 178 -23.83 5.94 -5.99
N ALA A 179 -23.30 7.17 -5.95
CA ALA A 179 -22.23 7.55 -5.03
C ALA A 179 -22.66 7.18 -3.60
N GLY A 180 -22.00 6.17 -3.02
CA GLY A 180 -22.34 5.62 -1.72
C GLY A 180 -22.21 6.68 -0.63
N VAL A 181 -22.88 6.45 0.52
CA VAL A 181 -22.75 7.32 1.71
C VAL A 181 -21.28 7.53 2.09
N GLU A 182 -20.41 6.55 1.82
CA GLU A 182 -18.95 6.64 1.98
C GLU A 182 -18.30 7.75 1.15
N GLU A 183 -18.54 7.80 -0.17
CA GLU A 183 -17.91 8.80 -1.04
C GLU A 183 -18.33 10.21 -0.65
N ARG A 184 -19.60 10.37 -0.24
CA ARG A 184 -20.11 11.64 0.30
C ARG A 184 -19.48 11.98 1.64
N LEU A 185 -19.35 11.00 2.54
CA LEU A 185 -18.70 11.17 3.83
C LEU A 185 -17.23 11.60 3.67
N LEU A 186 -16.47 10.95 2.79
CA LEU A 186 -15.09 11.32 2.49
C LEU A 186 -15.00 12.69 1.81
N SER A 187 -15.99 13.05 0.98
CA SER A 187 -16.09 14.36 0.33
C SER A 187 -16.43 15.50 1.31
N THR A 188 -16.83 15.23 2.56
CA THR A 188 -17.03 16.28 3.57
C THR A 188 -15.72 16.90 4.05
N ASN A 189 -14.61 16.13 4.02
CA ASN A 189 -13.35 16.56 4.62
C ASN A 189 -12.80 17.85 3.99
N PRO A 190 -12.68 18.01 2.65
CA PRO A 190 -12.17 19.26 2.07
C PRO A 190 -12.96 20.50 2.52
N VAL A 191 -14.28 20.40 2.68
CA VAL A 191 -15.14 21.50 3.14
C VAL A 191 -14.87 21.83 4.61
N LEU A 192 -14.89 20.82 5.48
CA LEU A 192 -14.67 21.01 6.91
C LEU A 192 -13.22 21.39 7.23
N GLU A 193 -12.24 20.92 6.46
CA GLU A 193 -10.84 21.28 6.61
C GLU A 193 -10.59 22.72 6.14
N THR A 194 -11.16 23.14 5.01
CA THR A 194 -11.02 24.53 4.51
C THR A 194 -11.60 25.55 5.48
N LEU A 195 -12.75 25.26 6.08
CA LEU A 195 -13.45 26.17 6.99
C LEU A 195 -13.08 25.98 8.48
N GLY A 196 -12.54 24.82 8.86
CA GLY A 196 -12.34 24.44 10.26
C GLY A 196 -10.88 24.14 10.64
N ASN A 197 -9.96 24.06 9.67
CA ASN A 197 -8.53 23.88 9.94
C ASN A 197 -7.74 25.16 9.71
N ALA A 198 -6.60 25.22 10.39
CA ALA A 198 -5.65 26.31 10.26
C ALA A 198 -4.22 25.81 10.48
N LYS A 199 -3.25 26.62 10.05
CA LYS A 199 -1.83 26.40 10.36
C LYS A 199 -1.53 26.87 11.78
N THR A 200 -0.93 25.99 12.57
CA THR A 200 -0.40 26.25 13.92
C THR A 200 1.12 26.17 13.90
N VAL A 201 1.78 26.48 15.03
CA VAL A 201 3.25 26.29 15.15
C VAL A 201 3.67 24.82 14.96
N ARG A 202 2.81 23.84 15.30
CA ARG A 202 3.16 22.41 15.31
C ARG A 202 2.66 21.63 14.08
N ASN A 203 1.61 22.12 13.41
CA ASN A 203 0.94 21.45 12.30
C ASN A 203 0.34 22.46 11.33
N ASP A 204 0.57 22.24 10.04
CA ASP A 204 0.17 23.15 8.97
C ASP A 204 -1.32 23.03 8.60
N ASN A 205 -1.93 21.87 8.87
CA ASN A 205 -3.35 21.62 8.66
C ASN A 205 -3.98 21.05 9.95
N SER A 206 -4.05 21.86 11.01
CA SER A 206 -4.58 21.44 12.31
C SER A 206 -6.07 21.72 12.41
N SER A 207 -6.87 20.72 12.74
CA SER A 207 -8.29 20.93 13.08
C SER A 207 -8.44 21.79 14.32
N ARG A 208 -9.23 22.86 14.20
CA ARG A 208 -9.53 23.83 15.28
C ARG A 208 -10.98 23.73 15.75
N PHE A 209 -11.56 22.54 15.58
CA PHE A 209 -12.85 22.09 16.09
C PHE A 209 -12.76 20.57 16.33
N GLY A 210 -13.55 20.04 17.26
CA GLY A 210 -13.77 18.62 17.44
C GLY A 210 -14.90 18.14 16.51
N LYS A 211 -14.70 16.97 15.91
CA LYS A 211 -15.64 16.34 14.98
C LYS A 211 -16.07 14.99 15.53
N PHE A 212 -17.34 14.85 15.87
CA PHE A 212 -17.93 13.55 16.16
C PHE A 212 -18.80 13.12 14.99
N MET A 213 -18.41 12.06 14.31
CA MET A 213 -19.18 11.49 13.20
C MET A 213 -19.97 10.30 13.73
N GLN A 214 -21.28 10.41 13.76
CA GLN A 214 -22.17 9.34 14.13
C GLN A 214 -22.64 8.62 12.87
N ILE A 215 -22.12 7.41 12.63
CA ILE A 215 -22.53 6.57 11.52
C ILE A 215 -23.74 5.75 11.96
N HIS A 216 -24.83 5.89 11.22
CA HIS A 216 -26.11 5.27 11.49
C HIS A 216 -26.26 3.99 10.70
N PHE A 217 -26.81 2.96 11.34
CA PHE A 217 -27.00 1.64 10.75
C PHE A 217 -28.48 1.24 10.75
N ASP A 218 -28.92 0.59 9.66
CA ASP A 218 -30.25 -0.01 9.60
C ASP A 218 -30.33 -1.32 10.40
N SER A 219 -31.51 -1.93 10.45
CA SER A 219 -31.72 -3.20 11.16
C SER A 219 -30.95 -4.40 10.57
N ASN A 220 -30.38 -4.27 9.38
CA ASN A 220 -29.49 -5.24 8.75
C ASN A 220 -28.00 -4.88 8.94
N PHE A 221 -27.70 -3.87 9.76
CA PHE A 221 -26.36 -3.34 10.02
C PHE A 221 -25.68 -2.77 8.77
N ARG A 222 -26.45 -2.25 7.82
CA ARG A 222 -25.92 -1.49 6.68
C ARG A 222 -25.89 -0.01 7.00
N ILE A 223 -24.97 0.72 6.37
CA ILE A 223 -24.87 2.17 6.58
C ILE A 223 -26.14 2.83 6.06
N ALA A 224 -26.91 3.40 6.97
CA ALA A 224 -28.12 4.14 6.71
C ALA A 224 -27.85 5.63 6.53
N GLY A 225 -26.81 6.20 7.13
CA GLY A 225 -26.50 7.62 7.02
C GLY A 225 -25.40 8.02 7.99
N CYS A 226 -25.12 9.32 8.07
CA CYS A 226 -24.15 9.84 9.03
C CYS A 226 -24.53 11.27 9.45
N ASP A 227 -24.37 11.57 10.74
CA ASP A 227 -24.44 12.92 11.28
C ASP A 227 -23.06 13.35 11.78
N VAL A 228 -22.66 14.56 11.44
CA VAL A 228 -21.47 15.23 11.96
C VAL A 228 -21.92 16.22 13.02
N VAL A 229 -21.41 16.04 14.24
CA VAL A 229 -21.58 17.00 15.34
C VAL A 229 -20.26 17.76 15.53
N ASP A 230 -20.31 19.07 15.32
CA ASP A 230 -19.20 19.96 15.59
C ASP A 230 -19.16 20.35 17.07
N TYR A 231 -17.96 20.33 17.62
CA TYR A 231 -17.70 20.79 18.98
C TYR A 231 -16.58 21.83 18.92
N LEU A 232 -16.75 22.93 19.63
CA LEU A 232 -15.61 23.78 20.05
C LEU A 232 -14.77 24.36 18.90
N LEU A 233 -15.41 25.01 17.93
CA LEU A 233 -14.71 25.84 16.96
C LEU A 233 -13.97 27.00 17.67
N GLU A 234 -12.67 27.14 17.41
CA GLU A 234 -11.82 28.21 17.97
C GLU A 234 -12.10 29.59 17.32
N LYS A 235 -13.26 30.19 17.62
CA LYS A 235 -13.71 31.45 17.01
C LYS A 235 -12.72 32.61 17.12
N SER A 236 -11.96 32.69 18.21
CA SER A 236 -11.00 33.78 18.42
C SER A 236 -9.89 33.83 17.37
N ARG A 237 -9.59 32.69 16.73
CA ARG A 237 -8.63 32.58 15.62
C ARG A 237 -9.01 33.43 14.42
N VAL A 238 -10.30 33.67 14.18
CA VAL A 238 -10.79 34.51 13.09
C VAL A 238 -10.18 35.91 13.17
N THR A 239 -10.16 36.49 14.36
CA THR A 239 -9.76 37.89 14.60
C THR A 239 -8.34 38.04 15.17
N SER A 240 -7.78 36.98 15.74
CA SER A 240 -6.52 37.02 16.49
C SER A 240 -5.81 35.66 16.44
N PRO A 241 -5.28 35.27 15.27
CA PRO A 241 -4.41 34.10 15.18
C PRO A 241 -3.12 34.31 16.00
N GLY A 242 -2.56 33.22 16.52
CA GLY A 242 -1.32 33.25 17.28
C GLY A 242 -0.10 33.67 16.43
N PRO A 243 1.01 34.12 17.04
CA PRO A 243 2.23 34.45 16.31
C PRO A 243 2.74 33.24 15.49
N ASN A 244 3.14 33.50 14.24
CA ASN A 244 3.53 32.47 13.27
C ASN A 244 2.44 31.43 12.97
N GLU A 245 1.18 31.71 13.23
CA GLU A 245 0.04 30.85 12.86
C GLU A 245 -0.78 31.47 11.72
N ARG A 246 -1.66 30.70 11.09
CA ARG A 246 -2.68 31.24 10.18
C ARG A 246 -4.04 31.30 10.87
N SER A 247 -4.92 32.14 10.33
CA SER A 247 -6.37 31.97 10.47
C SER A 247 -6.83 30.74 9.65
N TYR A 248 -8.13 30.56 9.49
CA TYR A 248 -8.69 29.45 8.69
C TYR A 248 -8.27 29.53 7.22
N HIS A 249 -8.04 28.37 6.59
CA HIS A 249 -7.50 28.29 5.22
C HIS A 249 -8.37 29.01 4.19
N VAL A 250 -9.70 28.98 4.37
CA VAL A 250 -10.66 29.63 3.48
C VAL A 250 -10.31 31.09 3.17
N PHE A 251 -9.79 31.85 4.14
CA PHE A 251 -9.48 33.28 3.94
C PHE A 251 -8.30 33.49 2.99
N TYR A 252 -7.25 32.67 3.12
CA TYR A 252 -6.07 32.74 2.26
C TYR A 252 -6.38 32.25 0.85
N GLN A 253 -7.17 31.16 0.76
CA GLN A 253 -7.64 30.64 -0.52
C GLN A 253 -8.56 31.63 -1.24
N LEU A 254 -9.44 32.33 -0.51
CA LEU A 254 -10.28 33.41 -1.04
C LEU A 254 -9.43 34.54 -1.63
N CYS A 255 -8.44 35.06 -0.89
CA CYS A 255 -7.57 36.13 -1.36
C CYS A 255 -6.83 35.74 -2.65
N LYS A 256 -6.41 34.47 -2.77
CA LYS A 256 -5.63 33.96 -3.91
C LYS A 256 -6.49 33.59 -5.13
N MET A 257 -7.64 32.96 -4.91
CA MET A 257 -8.41 32.27 -5.95
C MET A 257 -9.71 32.97 -6.34
N ALA A 258 -10.20 33.91 -5.53
CA ALA A 258 -11.47 34.61 -5.75
C ALA A 258 -11.28 36.10 -6.11
N ALA A 259 -10.19 36.45 -6.80
CA ALA A 259 -9.82 37.84 -7.15
C ALA A 259 -10.88 38.65 -7.92
N GLY A 260 -11.94 38.01 -8.43
CA GLY A 260 -13.07 38.69 -9.08
C GLY A 260 -14.09 39.29 -8.11
N ARG A 261 -14.03 39.01 -6.79
CA ARG A 261 -14.92 39.62 -5.79
C ARG A 261 -14.38 40.98 -5.34
N LYS A 262 -15.29 41.95 -5.20
CA LYS A 262 -14.96 43.33 -4.84
C LYS A 262 -14.35 43.42 -3.43
N GLY A 263 -13.33 44.27 -3.27
CA GLY A 263 -12.64 44.49 -2.00
C GLY A 263 -11.64 43.39 -1.62
N LEU A 264 -11.53 42.29 -2.38
CA LEU A 264 -10.50 41.27 -2.17
C LEU A 264 -9.12 41.73 -2.66
N VAL A 265 -8.16 41.71 -1.74
CA VAL A 265 -6.75 42.04 -1.98
C VAL A 265 -5.84 40.94 -1.41
N ASP A 266 -4.53 41.18 -1.39
CA ASP A 266 -3.58 40.23 -0.81
C ASP A 266 -3.85 39.99 0.69
N ALA A 267 -3.61 38.76 1.15
CA ALA A 267 -3.85 38.37 2.55
C ALA A 267 -3.09 39.24 3.57
N SER A 268 -1.95 39.82 3.19
CA SER A 268 -1.17 40.71 4.06
C SER A 268 -1.81 42.08 4.33
N GLU A 269 -2.80 42.49 3.54
CA GLU A 269 -3.50 43.77 3.68
C GLU A 269 -4.66 43.72 4.67
N TYR A 270 -5.03 42.52 5.15
CA TYR A 270 -6.10 42.34 6.11
C TYR A 270 -5.57 42.23 7.54
N PRO A 271 -5.95 43.14 8.46
CA PRO A 271 -5.50 43.10 9.85
C PRO A 271 -5.72 41.75 10.55
N TYR A 272 -6.82 41.04 10.28
CA TYR A 272 -7.07 39.71 10.87
C TYR A 272 -6.06 38.63 10.41
N LEU A 273 -5.55 38.72 9.18
CA LEU A 273 -4.63 37.72 8.61
C LEU A 273 -3.16 38.09 8.81
N ALA A 274 -2.84 39.39 8.78
CA ALA A 274 -1.47 39.89 8.89
C ALA A 274 -0.91 39.84 10.32
N LYS A 275 -1.78 39.89 11.34
CA LYS A 275 -1.41 40.01 12.77
C LYS A 275 -0.47 38.91 13.28
N SER A 276 -0.52 37.72 12.70
CA SER A 276 0.35 36.60 13.08
C SER A 276 1.74 36.63 12.45
N GLY A 277 1.94 37.45 11.40
CA GLY A 277 3.16 37.42 10.58
C GLY A 277 3.28 36.21 9.66
N CYS A 278 2.22 35.41 9.47
CA CYS A 278 2.24 34.23 8.60
C CYS A 278 1.05 34.22 7.65
N VAL A 279 1.32 34.50 6.37
CA VAL A 279 0.30 34.53 5.29
C VAL A 279 0.42 33.38 4.29
N ALA A 280 1.60 32.75 4.19
CA ALA A 280 1.86 31.63 3.30
C ALA A 280 2.41 30.41 4.05
N VAL A 281 2.16 29.22 3.49
CA VAL A 281 2.62 27.94 4.04
C VAL A 281 3.23 27.11 2.90
N HIS A 282 4.52 26.80 2.96
CA HIS A 282 5.21 26.07 1.89
C HIS A 282 4.66 24.66 1.63
N ALA A 283 4.05 24.04 2.65
CA ALA A 283 3.52 22.67 2.56
C ALA A 283 2.11 22.56 1.97
N ILE A 284 1.42 23.70 1.75
CA ILE A 284 0.02 23.71 1.29
C ILE A 284 -0.06 24.53 0.00
N ASP A 285 -0.57 23.92 -1.08
CA ASP A 285 -0.97 24.68 -2.26
C ASP A 285 -2.44 25.10 -2.13
N ASP A 286 -2.66 26.33 -1.67
CA ASP A 286 -3.99 26.92 -1.53
C ASP A 286 -4.80 26.91 -2.84
N GLY A 287 -4.16 26.80 -4.01
CA GLY A 287 -4.85 26.70 -5.31
C GLY A 287 -5.37 25.30 -5.64
N GLU A 288 -4.64 24.24 -5.27
CA GLU A 288 -5.13 22.86 -5.40
C GLU A 288 -6.21 22.55 -4.36
N GLU A 289 -6.01 23.01 -3.12
CA GLU A 289 -7.00 22.87 -2.04
C GLU A 289 -8.31 23.58 -2.38
N TRP A 290 -8.26 24.75 -3.04
CA TRP A 290 -9.46 25.44 -3.52
C TRP A 290 -10.25 24.64 -4.56
N LYS A 291 -9.56 23.93 -5.47
CA LYS A 291 -10.21 23.04 -6.44
C LYS A 291 -10.88 21.86 -5.73
N ALA A 292 -10.22 21.27 -4.73
CA ALA A 292 -10.79 20.21 -3.93
C ALA A 292 -12.02 20.69 -3.13
N PHE A 293 -11.94 21.88 -2.54
CA PHE A 293 -13.02 22.53 -1.79
C PHE A 293 -14.26 22.78 -2.67
N THR A 294 -14.08 23.43 -3.82
CA THR A 294 -15.19 23.72 -4.75
C THR A 294 -15.81 22.46 -5.35
N ALA A 295 -14.99 21.46 -5.71
CA ALA A 295 -15.48 20.16 -6.15
C ALA A 295 -16.28 19.43 -5.06
N ALA A 296 -15.84 19.52 -3.79
CA ALA A 296 -16.54 18.93 -2.66
C ALA A 296 -17.88 19.61 -2.37
N LEU A 297 -17.96 20.95 -2.43
CA LEU A 297 -19.23 21.69 -2.31
C LEU A 297 -20.25 21.22 -3.36
N ALA A 298 -19.84 21.08 -4.62
CA ALA A 298 -20.70 20.58 -5.69
C ALA A 298 -21.23 19.17 -5.41
N ARG A 299 -20.38 18.26 -4.89
CA ARG A 299 -20.78 16.89 -4.51
C ARG A 299 -21.74 16.83 -3.31
N LEU A 300 -21.65 17.80 -2.40
CA LEU A 300 -22.58 17.97 -1.28
C LEU A 300 -23.89 18.66 -1.71
N GLY A 301 -24.02 18.94 -3.01
CA GLY A 301 -25.22 19.48 -3.63
C GLY A 301 -25.40 20.98 -3.43
N TYR A 302 -24.33 21.73 -3.13
CA TYR A 302 -24.40 23.20 -3.16
C TYR A 302 -24.62 23.68 -4.59
N VAL A 303 -25.58 24.60 -4.77
CA VAL A 303 -25.75 25.29 -6.06
C VAL A 303 -24.90 26.55 -6.11
N ALA A 304 -24.60 27.06 -7.31
CA ALA A 304 -23.69 28.20 -7.50
C ALA A 304 -24.05 29.42 -6.62
N GLY A 305 -25.34 29.78 -6.53
CA GLY A 305 -25.80 30.87 -5.68
C GLY A 305 -25.57 30.64 -4.17
N GLU A 306 -25.77 29.42 -3.67
CA GLU A 306 -25.47 29.08 -2.27
C GLU A 306 -23.96 29.17 -1.98
N VAL A 307 -23.12 28.80 -2.95
CA VAL A 307 -21.66 28.95 -2.85
C VAL A 307 -21.30 30.43 -2.81
N ASP A 308 -21.89 31.25 -3.67
CA ASP A 308 -21.65 32.69 -3.68
C ASP A 308 -22.02 33.34 -2.35
N GLU A 309 -23.19 33.03 -1.79
CA GLU A 309 -23.63 33.54 -0.49
C GLU A 309 -22.68 33.14 0.65
N LEU A 310 -22.17 31.91 0.65
CA LEU A 310 -21.19 31.42 1.62
C LEU A 310 -19.85 32.16 1.50
N LEU A 311 -19.36 32.34 0.27
CA LEU A 311 -18.11 33.04 0.03
C LEU A 311 -18.23 34.54 0.33
N ASP A 312 -19.36 35.17 0.02
CA ASP A 312 -19.65 36.57 0.34
C ASP A 312 -19.70 36.82 1.85
N ALA A 313 -20.32 35.92 2.61
CA ALA A 313 -20.29 35.98 4.07
C ALA A 313 -18.87 35.85 4.62
N CYS A 314 -18.02 34.98 4.04
CA CYS A 314 -16.60 34.91 4.40
C CYS A 314 -15.84 36.18 4.03
N CYS A 315 -16.14 36.80 2.89
CA CYS A 315 -15.57 38.08 2.47
C CYS A 315 -15.98 39.20 3.42
N GLY A 316 -17.24 39.28 3.84
CA GLY A 316 -17.71 40.26 4.82
C GLY A 316 -16.94 40.17 6.15
N VAL A 317 -16.68 38.95 6.64
CA VAL A 317 -15.85 38.74 7.84
C VAL A 317 -14.43 39.30 7.66
N LEU A 318 -13.83 39.07 6.49
CA LEU A 318 -12.48 39.52 6.18
C LEU A 318 -12.40 41.05 5.99
N LEU A 319 -13.30 41.62 5.20
CA LEU A 319 -13.42 43.05 4.92
C LEU A 319 -13.70 43.84 6.20
N GLY A 320 -14.50 43.28 7.10
CA GLY A 320 -14.77 43.85 8.42
C GLY A 320 -13.48 44.19 9.18
N SER A 321 -12.39 43.43 9.01
CA SER A 321 -11.11 43.69 9.69
C SER A 321 -10.48 45.04 9.37
N ARG A 322 -10.83 45.65 8.22
CA ARG A 322 -10.33 46.96 7.76
C ARG A 322 -11.17 48.13 8.28
N ILE A 323 -12.27 47.85 8.99
CA ILE A 323 -13.10 48.89 9.62
C ILE A 323 -12.41 49.35 10.90
N HIS A 324 -11.94 50.60 10.90
CA HIS A 324 -11.34 51.27 12.04
C HIS A 324 -12.25 52.37 12.58
N PHE A 325 -12.17 52.63 13.89
CA PHE A 325 -13.01 53.60 14.55
C PHE A 325 -12.19 54.76 15.10
N ALA A 326 -12.74 55.97 15.00
CA ALA A 326 -12.18 57.19 15.58
C ALA A 326 -13.15 57.78 16.60
N GLU A 327 -12.69 58.73 17.42
CA GLU A 327 -13.61 59.53 18.24
C GLU A 327 -14.57 60.30 17.32
N GLY A 328 -15.87 60.18 17.56
CA GLY A 328 -16.90 60.89 16.81
C GLY A 328 -16.87 62.40 17.08
N ALA A 329 -17.34 63.19 16.11
CA ALA A 329 -17.51 64.63 16.26
C ALA A 329 -18.54 64.97 17.36
N GLU A 330 -18.36 66.13 18.02
CA GLU A 330 -19.33 66.66 18.99
C GLU A 330 -20.59 67.14 18.25
N GLU A 331 -21.49 66.23 17.89
CA GLU A 331 -22.82 66.60 17.42
C GLU A 331 -23.88 66.31 18.50
N GLY A 332 -24.17 67.36 19.27
CA GLY A 332 -25.51 67.67 19.79
C GLY A 332 -26.25 66.59 20.58
N SER A 333 -25.73 66.09 21.70
CA SER A 333 -26.61 65.48 22.70
C SER A 333 -27.38 66.59 23.43
N ASN A 334 -28.62 66.87 23.02
CA ASN A 334 -29.61 67.63 23.80
C ASN A 334 -30.07 66.83 25.04
N VAL A 335 -29.13 66.43 25.89
CA VAL A 335 -29.43 65.88 27.22
C VAL A 335 -28.62 66.67 28.23
N VAL A 336 -29.33 67.57 28.93
CA VAL A 336 -28.87 68.29 30.11
C VAL A 336 -28.34 67.28 31.13
N GLY A 337 -27.04 67.35 31.46
CA GLY A 337 -26.39 66.57 32.52
C GLY A 337 -25.09 65.89 32.08
N ASP A 338 -24.01 66.66 31.95
CA ASP A 338 -22.69 66.20 31.46
C ASP A 338 -21.74 65.75 32.60
N LEU A 339 -22.26 65.00 33.56
CA LEU A 339 -21.48 64.37 34.64
C LEU A 339 -22.02 62.97 34.92
N ASP A 340 -21.15 61.98 35.07
CA ASP A 340 -21.52 60.69 35.67
C ASP A 340 -21.68 60.82 37.20
N ALA A 341 -22.22 59.79 37.87
CA ALA A 341 -22.46 59.78 39.31
C ALA A 341 -21.18 59.96 40.18
N GLY A 342 -19.99 60.05 39.55
CA GLY A 342 -18.70 60.31 40.18
C GLY A 342 -18.00 61.59 39.70
N GLY A 343 -18.67 62.47 38.93
CA GLY A 343 -18.12 63.77 38.51
C GLY A 343 -17.09 63.73 37.38
N LYS A 344 -17.03 62.65 36.58
CA LYS A 344 -16.17 62.54 35.38
C LYS A 344 -16.95 62.87 34.10
N ARG A 345 -16.27 63.52 33.15
CA ARG A 345 -16.78 63.80 31.78
C ARG A 345 -17.23 62.50 31.11
N ARG A 346 -18.41 62.50 30.46
CA ARG A 346 -18.87 61.39 29.63
C ARG A 346 -17.88 61.12 28.49
N ARG A 347 -17.54 59.84 28.27
CA ARG A 347 -16.65 59.42 27.17
C ARG A 347 -17.29 59.78 25.81
N ARG A 348 -16.48 60.32 24.89
CA ARG A 348 -16.89 60.59 23.49
C ARG A 348 -17.30 59.28 22.80
N GLY A 349 -18.32 59.36 21.95
CA GLY A 349 -18.75 58.23 21.12
C GLY A 349 -17.75 57.92 20.01
N SER A 350 -17.92 56.77 19.34
CA SER A 350 -17.13 56.35 18.18
C SER A 350 -17.85 56.66 16.87
N ALA A 351 -17.08 56.91 15.81
CA ALA A 351 -17.55 56.89 14.42
C ALA A 351 -16.61 56.03 13.57
N VAL A 352 -17.10 55.51 12.43
CA VAL A 352 -16.21 54.87 11.43
C VAL A 352 -15.21 55.91 10.96
N ALA A 353 -13.92 55.59 11.05
CA ALA A 353 -12.87 56.51 10.67
C ALA A 353 -12.91 56.79 9.15
N GLY A 354 -12.65 58.03 8.72
CA GLY A 354 -12.84 58.45 7.32
C GLY A 354 -12.13 57.55 6.30
N HIS A 355 -10.90 57.12 6.59
CA HIS A 355 -10.13 56.20 5.73
C HIS A 355 -10.68 54.75 5.67
N ALA A 356 -11.65 54.40 6.52
CA ALA A 356 -12.24 53.08 6.63
C ALA A 356 -13.71 53.04 6.15
N MET A 357 -14.22 54.16 5.63
CA MET A 357 -15.59 54.24 5.06
C MET A 357 -15.76 53.29 3.87
N ASP A 358 -14.78 53.25 2.96
CA ASP A 358 -14.82 52.33 1.81
C ASP A 358 -14.83 50.86 2.26
N ALA A 359 -14.02 50.51 3.26
CA ALA A 359 -14.01 49.18 3.84
C ALA A 359 -15.33 48.82 4.53
N CYS A 360 -15.99 49.79 5.20
CA CYS A 360 -17.31 49.60 5.78
C CYS A 360 -18.37 49.37 4.69
N SER A 361 -18.28 50.09 3.58
CA SER A 361 -19.17 49.94 2.42
C SER A 361 -19.01 48.58 1.73
N GLU A 362 -17.76 48.18 1.47
CA GLU A 362 -17.42 46.86 0.91
C GLU A 362 -17.90 45.72 1.84
N CYS A 363 -17.69 45.87 3.15
CA CYS A 363 -18.15 44.91 4.15
C CYS A 363 -19.69 44.82 4.19
N ALA A 364 -20.39 45.94 4.09
CA ALA A 364 -21.85 45.99 4.07
C ALA A 364 -22.40 45.31 2.80
N GLU A 365 -21.79 45.58 1.63
CA GLU A 365 -22.15 44.95 0.36
C GLU A 365 -21.95 43.43 0.41
N ALA A 366 -20.82 42.94 0.92
CA ALA A 366 -20.53 41.51 1.05
C ALA A 366 -21.50 40.80 2.03
N PHE A 367 -21.88 41.44 3.13
CA PHE A 367 -22.91 40.90 4.02
C PHE A 367 -24.33 41.09 3.50
N GLY A 368 -24.56 41.89 2.46
CA GLY A 368 -25.89 42.21 1.94
C GLY A 368 -26.71 43.14 2.83
N VAL A 369 -26.06 44.01 3.61
CA VAL A 369 -26.72 44.97 4.53
C VAL A 369 -26.49 46.41 4.09
N SER A 370 -27.27 47.35 4.63
CA SER A 370 -27.04 48.78 4.39
C SER A 370 -25.75 49.26 5.06
N HIS A 371 -24.95 50.06 4.34
CA HIS A 371 -23.76 50.73 4.87
C HIS A 371 -24.07 51.50 6.16
N ASP A 372 -25.13 52.32 6.13
CA ASP A 372 -25.47 53.19 7.26
C ASP A 372 -25.93 52.38 8.48
N ALA A 373 -26.69 51.30 8.24
CA ALA A 373 -27.13 50.41 9.31
C ALA A 373 -25.95 49.66 9.95
N LEU A 374 -25.00 49.18 9.14
CA LEU A 374 -23.78 48.53 9.62
C LEU A 374 -22.92 49.50 10.44
N ALA A 375 -22.67 50.70 9.92
CA ALA A 375 -21.89 51.73 10.62
C ALA A 375 -22.56 52.13 11.94
N GLU A 376 -23.88 52.26 11.95
CA GLU A 376 -24.66 52.63 13.14
C GLU A 376 -24.61 51.54 14.23
N CYS A 377 -24.87 50.28 13.88
CA CYS A 377 -24.88 49.19 14.87
C CYS A 377 -23.50 48.82 15.42
N LEU A 378 -22.41 49.14 14.69
CA LEU A 378 -21.04 48.97 15.18
C LEU A 378 -20.58 50.10 16.11
N THR A 379 -21.24 51.26 16.08
CA THR A 379 -20.87 52.44 16.86
C THR A 379 -21.84 52.77 17.99
N HIS A 380 -23.01 52.11 18.01
CA HIS A 380 -24.06 52.32 19.00
C HIS A 380 -24.61 50.98 19.49
N ARG A 381 -25.20 51.00 20.68
CA ARG A 381 -26.02 49.91 21.19
C ARG A 381 -27.32 50.42 21.80
N THR A 382 -28.40 49.70 21.63
CA THR A 382 -29.68 49.93 22.27
C THR A 382 -29.70 49.24 23.63
N ILE A 383 -30.01 49.99 24.68
CA ILE A 383 -30.13 49.51 26.05
C ILE A 383 -31.59 49.70 26.49
N SER A 384 -32.23 48.63 26.94
CA SER A 384 -33.56 48.74 27.55
C SER A 384 -33.43 49.13 29.02
N VAL A 385 -33.93 50.31 29.39
CA VAL A 385 -34.00 50.79 30.77
C VAL A 385 -35.44 51.16 31.08
N GLY A 386 -36.06 50.47 32.04
CA GLY A 386 -37.44 50.74 32.45
C GLY A 386 -38.50 50.52 31.34
N GLY A 387 -38.23 49.65 30.37
CA GLY A 387 -39.11 49.38 29.23
C GLY A 387 -38.94 50.35 28.04
N GLN A 388 -38.10 51.38 28.16
CA GLN A 388 -37.73 52.27 27.06
C GLN A 388 -36.39 51.86 26.43
N ALA A 389 -36.32 51.90 25.10
CA ALA A 389 -35.10 51.63 24.34
C ALA A 389 -34.28 52.93 24.22
N LEU A 390 -33.11 52.96 24.85
CA LEU A 390 -32.17 54.08 24.79
C LEU A 390 -30.95 53.71 23.95
N LYS A 391 -30.63 54.54 22.96
CA LYS A 391 -29.43 54.38 22.14
C LYS A 391 -28.22 54.97 22.86
N ALA A 392 -27.20 54.16 23.09
CA ALA A 392 -25.96 54.54 23.77
C ALA A 392 -24.77 54.40 22.83
N ASN A 393 -23.92 55.43 22.78
CA ASN A 393 -22.72 55.43 21.94
C ASN A 393 -21.67 54.47 22.53
N LEU A 394 -21.01 53.72 21.66
CA LEU A 394 -19.82 52.95 22.00
C LEU A 394 -18.60 53.88 21.94
N ASN A 395 -17.55 53.54 22.70
CA ASN A 395 -16.25 54.17 22.51
C ASN A 395 -15.47 53.41 21.41
N PRO A 396 -14.38 53.95 20.84
CA PRO A 396 -13.66 53.29 19.75
C PRO A 396 -13.22 51.86 20.06
N ALA A 397 -12.74 51.58 21.27
CA ALA A 397 -12.34 50.22 21.67
C ALA A 397 -13.54 49.27 21.80
N ASP A 398 -14.66 49.73 22.35
CA ASP A 398 -15.89 48.94 22.43
C ASP A 398 -16.49 48.67 21.03
N ALA A 399 -16.29 49.57 20.07
CA ALA A 399 -16.70 49.41 18.68
C ALA A 399 -15.80 48.39 17.93
N GLU A 400 -14.49 48.40 18.18
CA GLU A 400 -13.58 47.35 17.71
C GLU A 400 -13.96 45.98 18.28
N ASP A 401 -14.22 45.89 19.58
CA ASP A 401 -14.70 44.66 20.23
C ASP A 401 -16.03 44.19 19.62
N CYS A 402 -16.92 45.12 19.27
CA CYS A 402 -18.21 44.83 18.62
C CYS A 402 -18.02 44.26 17.20
N ARG A 403 -17.15 44.87 16.39
CA ARG A 403 -16.75 44.38 15.06
C ARG A 403 -16.14 42.99 15.14
N ASP A 404 -15.26 42.75 16.10
CA ASP A 404 -14.63 41.45 16.32
C ASP A 404 -15.65 40.39 16.78
N ALA A 405 -16.61 40.77 17.61
CA ALA A 405 -17.70 39.90 18.04
C ALA A 405 -18.62 39.53 16.87
N LEU A 406 -18.94 40.48 15.98
CA LEU A 406 -19.65 40.22 14.74
C LEU A 406 -18.90 39.21 13.88
N ALA A 407 -17.61 39.41 13.63
CA ALA A 407 -16.78 38.51 12.83
C ALA A 407 -16.77 37.07 13.40
N LYS A 408 -16.56 36.92 14.72
CA LYS A 408 -16.57 35.63 15.43
C LYS A 408 -17.95 34.96 15.37
N HIS A 409 -19.02 35.74 15.51
CA HIS A 409 -20.39 35.22 15.46
C HIS A 409 -20.73 34.77 14.04
N ALA A 410 -20.56 35.65 13.04
CA ALA A 410 -20.83 35.37 11.63
C ALA A 410 -20.10 34.10 11.17
N TYR A 411 -18.79 34.02 11.41
CA TYR A 411 -18.00 32.85 11.00
C TYR A 411 -18.41 31.58 11.75
N GLY A 412 -18.63 31.66 13.06
CA GLY A 412 -19.07 30.51 13.86
C GLY A 412 -20.46 30.01 13.47
N ALA A 413 -21.37 30.91 13.11
CA ALA A 413 -22.70 30.58 12.63
C ALA A 413 -22.63 29.96 11.22
N LEU A 414 -21.81 30.54 10.33
CA LEU A 414 -21.55 30.03 8.99
C LEU A 414 -21.01 28.60 9.03
N PHE A 415 -20.00 28.34 9.86
CA PHE A 415 -19.43 27.00 10.02
C PHE A 415 -20.49 25.99 10.46
N ARG A 416 -21.33 26.35 11.45
CA ARG A 416 -22.41 25.46 11.91
C ARG A 416 -23.48 25.23 10.84
N ALA A 417 -23.85 26.26 10.08
CA ALA A 417 -24.78 26.10 8.96
C ALA A 417 -24.21 25.18 7.87
N THR A 418 -22.90 25.27 7.58
CA THR A 418 -22.21 24.33 6.70
C THR A 418 -22.28 22.90 7.23
N VAL A 419 -22.05 22.67 8.53
CA VAL A 419 -22.18 21.35 9.15
C VAL A 419 -23.61 20.81 9.04
N GLN A 420 -24.63 21.66 9.25
CA GLN A 420 -26.04 21.27 9.06
C GLN A 420 -26.33 20.89 7.60
N ARG A 421 -25.78 21.63 6.64
CA ARG A 421 -25.93 21.33 5.21
C ARG A 421 -25.22 20.05 4.80
N VAL A 422 -24.05 19.77 5.40
CA VAL A 422 -23.34 18.49 5.28
C VAL A 422 -24.21 17.35 5.81
N ASN A 423 -24.80 17.48 7.01
CA ASN A 423 -25.68 16.47 7.57
C ASN A 423 -26.91 16.22 6.70
N ALA A 424 -27.51 17.28 6.14
CA ALA A 424 -28.62 17.15 5.20
C ALA A 424 -28.22 16.35 3.93
N ALA A 425 -26.98 16.50 3.45
CA ALA A 425 -26.45 15.75 2.30
C ALA A 425 -26.11 14.28 2.64
N LEU A 426 -25.74 14.01 3.89
CA LEU A 426 -25.45 12.66 4.41
C LEU A 426 -26.70 11.90 4.88
N ALA A 427 -27.84 12.58 5.05
CA ALA A 427 -29.09 11.99 5.53
C ALA A 427 -29.80 11.13 4.47
N SER A 428 -30.09 9.88 4.81
CA SER A 428 -30.91 8.97 3.99
C SER A 428 -32.41 9.12 4.27
N ALA A 429 -33.22 8.47 3.43
CA ALA A 429 -34.66 8.38 3.59
C ALA A 429 -35.08 7.62 4.87
N SER A 430 -34.27 6.67 5.37
CA SER A 430 -34.54 5.96 6.63
C SER A 430 -34.25 6.83 7.86
N THR A 431 -33.15 7.58 7.84
CA THR A 431 -32.75 8.52 8.90
C THR A 431 -33.81 9.61 9.09
N ARG A 432 -34.40 10.13 8.00
CA ARG A 432 -35.47 11.15 8.02
C ARG A 432 -36.79 10.68 8.63
N LYS A 433 -37.04 9.37 8.72
CA LYS A 433 -38.27 8.79 9.30
C LYS A 433 -38.11 8.33 10.76
N GLY A 434 -36.98 8.64 11.40
CA GLY A 434 -36.72 8.27 12.80
C GLY A 434 -36.49 6.77 13.04
N GLY A 435 -36.23 6.00 11.98
CA GLY A 435 -36.02 4.54 12.04
C GLY A 435 -34.55 4.16 12.04
N VAL A 436 -33.78 4.57 13.05
CA VAL A 436 -32.39 4.14 13.21
C VAL A 436 -32.17 3.68 14.65
N ASP A 437 -32.00 2.36 14.83
CA ASP A 437 -31.83 1.74 16.15
C ASP A 437 -30.35 1.66 16.59
N TYR A 438 -29.40 1.85 15.67
CA TYR A 438 -27.99 1.51 15.88
C TYR A 438 -27.02 2.56 15.33
N SER A 439 -25.97 2.90 16.09
CA SER A 439 -24.94 3.84 15.64
C SER A 439 -23.53 3.50 16.14
N ILE A 440 -22.52 3.87 15.34
CA ILE A 440 -21.12 3.89 15.72
C ILE A 440 -20.63 5.33 15.61
N GLY A 441 -20.23 5.93 16.73
CA GLY A 441 -19.58 7.23 16.77
C GLY A 441 -18.09 7.14 16.50
N ALA A 442 -17.52 8.06 15.73
CA ALA A 442 -16.08 8.24 15.56
C ALA A 442 -15.73 9.66 16.01
N LEU A 443 -14.94 9.77 17.08
CA LEU A 443 -14.52 11.04 17.66
C LEU A 443 -13.10 11.39 17.21
N ASP A 444 -12.97 12.46 16.42
CA ASP A 444 -11.70 13.11 16.07
C ASP A 444 -11.68 14.50 16.73
N ILE A 445 -10.85 14.67 17.75
CA ILE A 445 -10.75 15.91 18.54
C ILE A 445 -9.34 16.47 18.49
N PHE A 446 -9.22 17.76 18.79
CA PHE A 446 -7.92 18.36 19.04
C PHE A 446 -7.19 17.64 20.20
N GLY A 447 -5.87 17.54 20.06
CA GLY A 447 -5.03 16.96 21.11
C GLY A 447 -4.83 17.92 22.27
N PHE A 448 -4.23 17.42 23.35
CA PHE A 448 -3.71 18.24 24.44
C PHE A 448 -2.64 19.22 23.91
N GLU A 449 -2.70 20.49 24.31
CA GLU A 449 -1.80 21.54 23.81
C GLU A 449 -1.04 22.22 24.95
N ILE A 450 0.29 22.26 24.84
CA ILE A 450 1.16 23.03 25.74
C ILE A 450 2.02 23.97 24.89
N PHE A 451 1.72 25.27 24.94
CA PHE A 451 2.45 26.32 24.27
C PHE A 451 3.27 27.15 25.25
N VAL A 452 4.16 27.99 24.70
CA VAL A 452 4.92 28.97 25.49
C VAL A 452 3.97 29.95 26.20
N ARG A 453 2.88 30.34 25.51
CA ARG A 453 1.79 31.17 26.05
C ARG A 453 0.47 30.42 25.84
N ASN A 454 -0.18 29.98 26.91
CA ASN A 454 -1.48 29.31 26.85
C ASN A 454 -2.58 30.30 27.25
N SER A 455 -3.66 30.35 26.48
CA SER A 455 -4.78 31.28 26.69
C SER A 455 -6.05 30.50 27.06
N PHE A 456 -7.19 31.20 27.15
CA PHE A 456 -8.52 30.68 27.43
C PHE A 456 -8.89 29.48 26.53
N GLU A 457 -8.48 29.50 25.27
CA GLU A 457 -8.73 28.45 24.30
C GLU A 457 -8.00 27.16 24.64
N GLN A 458 -6.71 27.23 25.00
CA GLN A 458 -5.93 26.09 25.48
C GLN A 458 -6.50 25.54 26.79
N LEU A 459 -7.05 26.39 27.66
CA LEU A 459 -7.72 25.93 28.88
C LEU A 459 -8.95 25.07 28.53
N CYS A 460 -9.81 25.54 27.64
CA CYS A 460 -10.96 24.79 27.13
C CYS A 460 -10.53 23.46 26.47
N ILE A 461 -9.51 23.50 25.60
CA ILE A 461 -9.00 22.33 24.89
C ILE A 461 -8.43 21.29 25.87
N ASN A 462 -7.58 21.71 26.80
CA ASN A 462 -6.94 20.80 27.76
C ASN A 462 -7.97 20.25 28.75
N PHE A 463 -8.94 21.06 29.20
CA PHE A 463 -10.03 20.59 30.05
C PHE A 463 -10.90 19.52 29.36
N CYS A 464 -11.19 19.68 28.06
CA CYS A 464 -11.89 18.66 27.27
C CYS A 464 -11.09 17.35 27.23
N ASN A 465 -9.78 17.42 26.93
CA ASN A 465 -8.90 16.25 26.91
C ASN A 465 -8.83 15.56 28.27
N GLU A 466 -8.75 16.33 29.37
CA GLU A 466 -8.73 15.80 30.73
C GLU A 466 -10.03 15.05 31.07
N LYS A 467 -11.19 15.60 30.64
CA LYS A 467 -12.49 14.94 30.81
C LYS A 467 -12.61 13.64 30.02
N LEU A 468 -12.06 13.59 28.81
CA LEU A 468 -12.03 12.38 28.01
C LEU A 468 -11.04 11.34 28.57
N GLN A 469 -9.92 11.79 29.14
CA GLN A 469 -8.99 10.92 29.85
C GLN A 469 -9.60 10.36 31.13
N GLN A 470 -10.39 11.15 31.85
CA GLN A 470 -11.18 10.69 32.99
C GLN A 470 -12.17 9.61 32.57
N HIS A 471 -12.91 9.83 31.47
CA HIS A 471 -13.82 8.82 30.93
C HIS A 471 -13.07 7.56 30.53
N PHE A 472 -11.94 7.66 29.82
CA PHE A 472 -11.12 6.50 29.48
C PHE A 472 -10.71 5.70 30.71
N THR A 473 -10.15 6.36 31.72
CA THR A 473 -9.61 5.70 32.92
C THR A 473 -10.72 5.03 33.71
N LYS A 474 -11.81 5.78 33.95
CA LYS A 474 -13.00 5.27 34.64
C LYS A 474 -13.62 4.10 33.90
N HIS A 475 -13.87 4.25 32.60
CA HIS A 475 -14.56 3.24 31.81
C HIS A 475 -13.72 1.98 31.63
N THR A 476 -12.43 2.11 31.29
CA THR A 476 -11.52 0.96 31.18
C THR A 476 -11.47 0.16 32.49
N PHE A 477 -11.44 0.85 33.63
CA PHE A 477 -11.42 0.20 34.94
C PHE A 477 -12.77 -0.42 35.31
N ASP A 478 -13.86 0.34 35.20
CA ASP A 478 -15.21 -0.09 35.57
C ASP A 478 -15.64 -1.30 34.71
N GLN A 479 -15.33 -1.29 33.41
CA GLN A 479 -15.57 -2.43 32.52
C GLN A 479 -14.79 -3.67 32.95
N GLU A 480 -13.51 -3.52 33.25
CA GLU A 480 -12.66 -4.66 33.60
C GLU A 480 -13.11 -5.31 34.92
N VAL A 481 -13.45 -4.47 35.90
CA VAL A 481 -14.07 -4.90 37.17
C VAL A 481 -15.44 -5.55 36.93
N ALA A 482 -16.27 -5.00 36.04
CA ALA A 482 -17.58 -5.56 35.71
C ALA A 482 -17.46 -6.95 35.09
N VAL A 483 -16.48 -7.17 34.19
CA VAL A 483 -16.19 -8.49 33.62
C VAL A 483 -15.79 -9.48 34.71
N TYR A 484 -14.90 -9.10 35.64
CA TYR A 484 -14.47 -10.02 36.70
C TYR A 484 -15.61 -10.38 37.66
N LYS A 485 -16.47 -9.40 37.99
CA LYS A 485 -17.69 -9.63 38.79
C LYS A 485 -18.67 -10.57 38.06
N ALA A 486 -18.93 -10.33 36.78
CA ALA A 486 -19.82 -11.16 35.96
C ALA A 486 -19.30 -12.59 35.80
N GLU A 487 -17.97 -12.76 35.69
CA GLU A 487 -17.32 -14.05 35.57
C GLU A 487 -17.10 -14.76 36.92
N GLY A 488 -17.36 -14.08 38.04
CA GLY A 488 -17.19 -14.61 39.40
C GLY A 488 -15.72 -14.91 39.74
N VAL A 489 -14.79 -14.13 39.20
CA VAL A 489 -13.34 -14.30 39.41
C VAL A 489 -12.85 -13.31 40.45
N PRO A 490 -12.10 -13.76 41.48
CA PRO A 490 -11.50 -12.85 42.44
C PRO A 490 -10.45 -11.97 41.75
N PHE A 491 -10.52 -10.67 42.01
CA PHE A 491 -9.56 -9.69 41.54
C PHE A 491 -9.08 -8.84 42.71
N ALA A 492 -7.81 -8.45 42.70
CA ALA A 492 -7.27 -7.49 43.64
C ALA A 492 -7.78 -6.09 43.28
N GLU A 493 -7.95 -5.22 44.27
CA GLU A 493 -8.26 -3.82 44.03
C GLU A 493 -7.09 -3.21 43.23
N ILE A 494 -7.38 -2.77 42.00
CA ILE A 494 -6.37 -2.16 41.13
C ILE A 494 -6.35 -0.67 41.48
N HIS A 495 -5.26 -0.22 42.09
CA HIS A 495 -5.03 1.20 42.32
C HIS A 495 -4.61 1.87 41.02
N TYR A 496 -5.30 2.94 40.64
CA TYR A 496 -4.95 3.79 39.51
C TYR A 496 -4.88 5.25 39.94
N ILE A 497 -4.14 6.04 39.16
CA ILE A 497 -4.03 7.48 39.38
C ILE A 497 -5.27 8.13 38.74
N SER A 498 -6.20 8.58 39.58
CA SER A 498 -7.35 9.35 39.12
C SER A 498 -6.91 10.77 38.78
N ASN A 499 -7.35 11.28 37.64
CA ASN A 499 -7.22 12.68 37.30
C ASN A 499 -8.39 13.54 37.82
N ALA A 500 -9.24 13.00 38.68
CA ALA A 500 -10.32 13.76 39.33
C ALA A 500 -9.77 14.99 40.05
N ASP A 501 -8.68 14.82 40.81
CA ASP A 501 -8.01 15.93 41.49
C ASP A 501 -7.47 16.97 40.52
N VAL A 502 -7.06 16.59 39.30
CA VAL A 502 -6.55 17.49 38.25
C VAL A 502 -7.68 18.33 37.65
N ILE A 503 -8.83 17.70 37.47
CA ILE A 503 -10.06 18.33 36.99
C ILE A 503 -10.65 19.26 38.06
N GLU A 504 -10.50 18.90 39.34
CA GLU A 504 -10.93 19.70 40.48
C GLU A 504 -9.91 20.80 40.85
N LEU A 505 -8.62 20.58 40.62
CA LEU A 505 -7.47 21.46 40.88
C LEU A 505 -6.30 21.13 39.90
N HIS A 506 -6.00 22.02 38.96
CA HIS A 506 -4.88 21.88 38.00
C HIS A 506 -3.51 21.58 38.66
N TYR A 507 -3.14 20.32 38.89
CA TYR A 507 -1.83 19.96 39.46
C TYR A 507 -1.08 18.80 38.77
N ALA A 508 -1.64 18.06 37.81
CA ALA A 508 -0.84 17.10 37.04
C ALA A 508 -0.24 17.77 35.80
N GLY A 509 0.86 18.50 36.02
CA GLY A 509 1.62 19.21 34.99
C GLY A 509 1.36 20.72 35.00
N VAL A 510 2.43 21.52 35.03
CA VAL A 510 2.31 22.98 35.10
C VAL A 510 2.05 23.55 33.72
N VAL A 511 0.79 23.51 33.26
CA VAL A 511 0.36 24.35 32.13
C VAL A 511 0.10 25.75 32.68
N LYS A 512 0.95 26.71 32.30
CA LYS A 512 0.78 28.11 32.68
C LYS A 512 -0.19 28.78 31.72
N TYR A 513 -1.28 29.33 32.24
CA TYR A 513 -2.26 30.11 31.49
C TYR A 513 -2.10 31.59 31.76
N GLU A 514 -2.08 32.39 30.70
CA GLU A 514 -2.12 33.84 30.79
C GLU A 514 -3.57 34.31 30.87
N VAL A 515 -3.97 34.80 32.04
CA VAL A 515 -5.37 35.18 32.30
C VAL A 515 -5.79 36.52 31.68
N GLU A 516 -4.84 37.26 31.10
CA GLU A 516 -5.12 38.52 30.43
C GLU A 516 -6.09 38.30 29.25
N GLY A 517 -7.14 39.12 29.18
CA GLY A 517 -8.17 39.01 28.15
C GLY A 517 -9.20 37.89 28.34
N PHE A 518 -9.09 37.04 29.38
CA PHE A 518 -10.07 35.94 29.63
C PHE A 518 -11.50 36.45 29.72
N LEU A 519 -11.73 37.55 30.44
CA LEU A 519 -13.09 38.11 30.59
C LEU A 519 -13.67 38.57 29.25
N VAL A 520 -12.85 39.16 28.38
CA VAL A 520 -13.29 39.63 27.06
C VAL A 520 -13.59 38.43 26.16
N LYS A 521 -12.65 37.48 26.10
CA LYS A 521 -12.81 36.23 25.33
C LYS A 521 -14.01 35.40 25.78
N ASN A 522 -14.30 35.37 27.08
CA ASN A 522 -15.41 34.61 27.61
C ASN A 522 -16.77 35.30 27.44
N LYS A 523 -16.81 36.65 27.43
CA LYS A 523 -18.04 37.41 27.22
C LYS A 523 -18.63 37.18 25.83
N ASP A 524 -17.79 37.15 24.79
CA ASP A 524 -18.16 36.90 23.37
C ASP A 524 -19.52 37.48 22.98
N ARG A 525 -19.75 38.75 23.36
CA ARG A 525 -21.09 39.37 23.36
C ARG A 525 -21.35 40.05 22.03
N LEU A 526 -22.33 39.53 21.30
CA LEU A 526 -22.95 40.21 20.16
C LEU A 526 -24.07 41.14 20.67
N TYR A 527 -24.10 42.39 20.22
CA TYR A 527 -25.21 43.30 20.51
C TYR A 527 -26.43 42.97 19.64
N ASP A 528 -27.63 43.15 20.19
CA ASP A 528 -28.87 42.80 19.49
C ASP A 528 -29.08 43.68 18.23
N ASP A 529 -28.61 44.94 18.23
CA ASP A 529 -28.68 45.82 17.05
C ASP A 529 -27.86 45.29 15.86
N VAL A 530 -26.70 44.69 16.15
CA VAL A 530 -25.86 44.06 15.12
C VAL A 530 -26.53 42.81 14.58
N ALA A 531 -27.12 42.00 15.45
CA ALA A 531 -27.87 40.82 15.04
C ALA A 531 -29.09 41.21 14.18
N ASP A 532 -29.85 42.23 14.58
CA ASP A 532 -31.01 42.74 13.85
C ASP A 532 -30.60 43.31 12.47
N CYS A 533 -29.47 44.02 12.40
CA CYS A 533 -28.90 44.49 11.12
C CYS A 533 -28.57 43.32 10.18
N MET A 534 -27.94 42.27 10.69
CA MET A 534 -27.59 41.09 9.89
C MET A 534 -28.80 40.26 9.49
N CYS A 535 -29.85 40.20 10.34
CA CYS A 535 -31.13 39.60 9.98
C CYS A 535 -31.82 40.27 8.80
N ALA A 536 -31.59 41.57 8.59
CA ALA A 536 -32.16 42.35 7.49
C ALA A 536 -31.35 42.23 6.18
N SER A 537 -30.35 41.33 6.14
CA SER A 537 -29.51 41.08 4.99
C SER A 537 -30.29 40.60 3.75
N SER A 538 -29.89 41.06 2.56
CA SER A 538 -30.34 40.51 1.28
C SER A 538 -29.66 39.18 0.91
N ASN A 539 -28.50 38.88 1.51
CA ASN A 539 -27.88 37.55 1.46
C ASN A 539 -28.68 36.62 2.38
N THR A 540 -29.31 35.60 1.78
CA THR A 540 -30.29 34.76 2.49
C THR A 540 -29.63 33.88 3.53
N LEU A 541 -28.42 33.39 3.26
CA LEU A 541 -27.60 32.69 4.24
C LEU A 541 -27.35 33.59 5.46
N VAL A 542 -26.80 34.79 5.27
CA VAL A 542 -26.50 35.73 6.37
C VAL A 542 -27.75 36.05 7.18
N ALA A 543 -28.87 36.37 6.54
CA ALA A 543 -30.13 36.63 7.25
C ALA A 543 -30.55 35.45 8.15
N ASN A 544 -30.46 34.22 7.62
CA ASN A 544 -30.78 32.99 8.36
C ASN A 544 -29.80 32.68 9.50
N LEU A 545 -28.52 33.04 9.36
CA LEU A 545 -27.51 32.83 10.41
C LEU A 545 -27.82 33.62 11.69
N PHE A 546 -28.45 34.79 11.56
CA PHE A 546 -28.76 35.67 12.69
C PHE A 546 -30.23 35.61 13.14
N ALA A 547 -31.13 35.04 12.31
CA ALA A 547 -32.56 34.94 12.60
C ALA A 547 -32.85 34.29 13.98
N PRO A 548 -33.66 34.88 14.88
CA PRO A 548 -33.87 34.37 16.23
C PRO A 548 -34.44 32.94 16.29
N ASP A 549 -35.33 32.62 15.35
CA ASP A 549 -35.96 31.30 15.20
C ASP A 549 -35.17 30.38 14.25
N GLY A 550 -34.05 30.86 13.72
CA GLY A 550 -33.16 30.11 12.85
C GLY A 550 -32.42 29.00 13.61
N PRO A 551 -32.01 27.92 12.92
CA PRO A 551 -31.34 26.78 13.53
C PRO A 551 -29.96 27.11 14.14
N VAL A 552 -29.41 28.29 13.84
CA VAL A 552 -28.11 28.79 14.33
C VAL A 552 -28.23 30.19 14.98
N GLY A 553 -29.46 30.69 15.13
CA GLY A 553 -29.79 32.08 15.44
C GLY A 553 -29.27 32.66 16.76
N HIS A 554 -29.17 33.98 16.80
CA HIS A 554 -28.90 34.72 18.04
C HIS A 554 -30.20 34.93 18.84
N LYS A 555 -30.27 34.35 20.04
CA LYS A 555 -31.39 34.61 20.97
C LYS A 555 -31.19 35.96 21.68
N LYS A 556 -32.13 36.89 21.48
CA LYS A 556 -32.11 38.22 22.12
C LYS A 556 -31.93 38.11 23.64
N GLY A 557 -31.04 38.93 24.20
CA GLY A 557 -30.75 38.95 25.64
C GLY A 557 -29.96 37.74 26.19
N SER A 558 -29.44 36.85 25.34
CA SER A 558 -28.61 35.72 25.76
C SER A 558 -27.34 36.18 26.49
N LYS A 559 -27.20 35.78 27.75
CA LYS A 559 -26.01 36.03 28.60
C LYS A 559 -25.06 34.83 28.64
N VAL A 560 -25.23 33.85 27.75
CA VAL A 560 -24.44 32.62 27.79
C VAL A 560 -23.02 32.91 27.30
N THR A 561 -22.06 32.75 28.22
CA THR A 561 -20.62 32.92 27.95
C THR A 561 -20.07 31.82 27.04
N CYS A 562 -18.89 32.07 26.47
CA CYS A 562 -18.17 31.05 25.69
C CYS A 562 -17.95 29.78 26.54
N SER A 563 -17.51 29.92 27.79
CA SER A 563 -17.32 28.83 28.74
C SER A 563 -18.61 28.08 29.05
N GLY A 564 -19.74 28.78 29.19
CA GLY A 564 -21.05 28.17 29.47
C GLY A 564 -21.52 27.29 28.32
N ARG A 565 -21.37 27.76 27.07
CA ARG A 565 -21.65 26.94 25.88
C ARG A 565 -20.71 25.76 25.79
N PHE A 566 -19.42 25.98 26.01
CA PHE A 566 -18.39 24.95 26.00
C PHE A 566 -18.73 23.80 26.98
N VAL A 567 -19.06 24.14 28.24
CA VAL A 567 -19.35 23.12 29.27
C VAL A 567 -20.63 22.35 28.92
N SER A 568 -21.66 23.02 28.39
CA SER A 568 -22.87 22.35 27.92
C SER A 568 -22.57 21.36 26.81
N GLN A 569 -21.87 21.80 25.76
CA GLN A 569 -21.51 20.98 24.61
C GLN A 569 -20.64 19.78 24.99
N LEU A 570 -19.66 19.99 25.89
CA LEU A 570 -18.85 18.90 26.42
C LEU A 570 -19.71 17.93 27.24
N GLY A 571 -20.66 18.42 28.03
CA GLY A 571 -21.62 17.59 28.76
C GLY A 571 -22.51 16.74 27.85
N ASP A 572 -22.96 17.28 26.71
CA ASP A 572 -23.69 16.53 25.67
C ASP A 572 -22.81 15.42 25.07
N LEU A 573 -21.57 15.74 24.71
CA LEU A 573 -20.61 14.76 24.20
C LEU A 573 -20.35 13.64 25.20
N MET A 574 -20.09 13.98 26.47
CA MET A 574 -19.83 12.98 27.51
C MET A 574 -21.04 12.07 27.73
N ARG A 575 -22.28 12.56 27.60
CA ARG A 575 -23.49 11.72 27.65
C ARG A 575 -23.53 10.73 26.50
N LEU A 576 -23.32 11.19 25.27
CA LEU A 576 -23.26 10.33 24.08
C LEU A 576 -22.20 9.23 24.21
N LEU A 577 -21.03 9.56 24.77
CA LEU A 577 -19.95 8.61 24.99
C LEU A 577 -20.25 7.60 26.11
N ASN A 578 -20.90 8.02 27.19
CA ASN A 578 -21.27 7.13 28.29
C ASN A 578 -22.37 6.12 27.89
N ASP A 579 -23.23 6.47 26.93
CA ASP A 579 -24.30 5.60 26.42
C ASP A 579 -23.81 4.62 25.34
N ALA A 580 -22.54 4.72 24.93
CA ALA A 580 -21.93 3.88 23.91
C ALA A 580 -20.76 3.06 24.47
N GLU A 581 -20.52 1.90 23.87
CA GLU A 581 -19.35 1.06 24.18
C GLU A 581 -18.10 1.65 23.51
N PRO A 582 -17.07 2.08 24.26
CA PRO A 582 -15.93 2.81 23.72
C PRO A 582 -14.77 1.90 23.29
N HIS A 583 -14.12 2.30 22.20
CA HIS A 583 -12.92 1.70 21.63
C HIS A 583 -11.87 2.79 21.48
N TYR A 584 -10.63 2.57 21.94
CA TYR A 584 -9.64 3.65 22.05
C TYR A 584 -8.47 3.47 21.09
N ILE A 585 -8.11 4.55 20.38
CA ILE A 585 -6.89 4.65 19.58
C ILE A 585 -6.07 5.87 20.04
N ARG A 586 -4.82 5.62 20.43
CA ARG A 586 -3.84 6.61 20.89
C ARG A 586 -2.80 6.84 19.80
N CYS A 587 -2.91 7.95 19.10
CA CYS A 587 -1.98 8.39 18.07
C CYS A 587 -0.77 9.11 18.72
N ILE A 588 0.44 8.71 18.36
CA ILE A 588 1.70 9.26 18.88
C ILE A 588 2.51 9.86 17.74
N LYS A 589 3.00 11.09 17.95
CA LYS A 589 3.91 11.79 17.03
C LYS A 589 5.36 11.46 17.40
N PRO A 590 6.14 10.79 16.54
CA PRO A 590 7.46 10.30 16.93
C PRO A 590 8.56 11.37 16.97
N ASN A 591 8.39 12.50 16.27
CA ASN A 591 9.37 13.59 16.25
C ASN A 591 8.73 14.93 15.85
N LYS A 592 9.34 16.05 16.24
CA LYS A 592 8.84 17.40 15.91
C LYS A 592 9.10 17.78 14.46
N ALA A 593 10.19 17.25 13.89
CA ALA A 593 10.66 17.56 12.54
C ALA A 593 9.76 17.01 11.41
N LYS A 594 8.74 16.19 11.73
CA LYS A 594 7.88 15.50 10.77
C LYS A 594 8.66 14.64 9.77
N LYS A 595 9.78 14.05 10.20
CA LYS A 595 10.65 13.22 9.36
C LYS A 595 10.33 11.73 9.57
N PRO A 596 10.35 10.92 8.50
CA PRO A 596 10.29 9.47 8.65
C PRO A 596 11.54 8.95 9.35
N ASP A 597 11.44 7.76 9.94
CA ASP A 597 12.55 7.00 10.55
C ASP A 597 13.26 7.69 11.74
N LEU A 598 12.69 8.80 12.24
CA LEU A 598 13.19 9.55 13.40
C LEU A 598 12.26 9.35 14.60
N PHE A 599 12.83 8.97 15.75
CA PHE A 599 12.11 8.75 17.00
C PHE A 599 12.80 9.54 18.12
N GLU A 600 12.12 10.57 18.63
CA GLU A 600 12.58 11.39 19.76
C GLU A 600 12.04 10.80 21.08
N GLY A 601 12.92 10.16 21.87
CA GLY A 601 12.51 9.37 23.03
C GLY A 601 11.73 10.16 24.07
N THR A 602 12.24 11.33 24.46
CA THR A 602 11.64 12.19 25.49
C THR A 602 10.26 12.70 25.08
N MET A 603 10.11 13.09 23.81
CA MET A 603 8.81 13.55 23.27
C MET A 603 7.78 12.41 23.24
N CYS A 604 8.19 11.20 22.87
CA CYS A 604 7.33 10.03 22.91
C CYS A 604 6.94 9.67 24.35
N TYR A 605 7.89 9.72 25.29
CA TYR A 605 7.62 9.45 26.72
C TYR A 605 6.51 10.37 27.26
N ASP A 606 6.65 11.68 27.04
CA ASP A 606 5.68 12.66 27.51
C ASP A 606 4.27 12.39 26.93
N GLN A 607 4.19 12.13 25.63
CA GLN A 607 2.91 11.80 24.99
C GLN A 607 2.28 10.52 25.53
N LEU A 608 3.08 9.46 25.75
CA LEU A 608 2.59 8.20 26.31
C LEU A 608 2.07 8.39 27.75
N ASN A 609 2.73 9.26 28.51
CA ASN A 609 2.32 9.63 29.86
C ASN A 609 0.97 10.37 29.85
N PHE A 610 0.81 11.43 29.07
CA PHE A 610 -0.45 12.17 29.00
C PHE A 610 -1.60 11.38 28.33
N ALA A 611 -1.28 10.43 27.46
CA ALA A 611 -2.26 9.51 26.87
C ALA A 611 -2.72 8.40 27.84
N GLY A 612 -2.09 8.28 29.01
CA GLY A 612 -2.35 7.24 30.01
C GLY A 612 -1.96 5.84 29.54
N VAL A 613 -0.98 5.72 28.65
CA VAL A 613 -0.57 4.43 28.07
C VAL A 613 0.12 3.56 29.12
N PHE A 614 0.99 4.14 29.94
CA PHE A 614 1.70 3.39 30.99
C PHE A 614 0.74 2.81 32.03
N GLU A 615 -0.24 3.61 32.45
CA GLU A 615 -1.31 3.23 33.36
C GLU A 615 -2.20 2.16 32.73
N ALA A 616 -2.58 2.32 31.46
CA ALA A 616 -3.42 1.35 30.76
C ALA A 616 -2.74 -0.03 30.67
N VAL A 617 -1.45 -0.08 30.31
CA VAL A 617 -0.69 -1.34 30.27
C VAL A 617 -0.61 -1.95 31.68
N THR A 618 -0.32 -1.13 32.69
CA THR A 618 -0.20 -1.58 34.09
C THR A 618 -1.52 -2.16 34.60
N ILE A 619 -2.64 -1.46 34.40
CA ILE A 619 -4.00 -1.89 34.80
C ILE A 619 -4.35 -3.21 34.10
N ARG A 620 -4.14 -3.30 32.78
CA ARG A 620 -4.47 -4.50 32.00
C ARG A 620 -3.61 -5.70 32.41
N GLN A 621 -2.33 -5.51 32.73
CA GLN A 621 -1.48 -6.60 33.23
C GLN A 621 -1.77 -7.04 34.67
N GLN A 622 -2.13 -6.09 35.55
CA GLN A 622 -2.57 -6.40 36.91
C GLN A 622 -3.93 -7.12 36.92
N GLY A 623 -4.71 -6.98 35.85
CA GLY A 623 -5.91 -7.76 35.57
C GLY A 623 -5.64 -9.13 34.91
N TYR A 624 -6.54 -9.53 34.02
CA TYR A 624 -6.48 -10.73 33.19
C TYR A 624 -6.62 -10.32 31.72
N PRO A 625 -5.53 -9.86 31.08
CA PRO A 625 -5.59 -9.24 29.76
C PRO A 625 -5.96 -10.22 28.66
N PHE A 626 -5.69 -11.52 28.86
CA PHE A 626 -6.06 -12.56 27.91
C PHE A 626 -7.33 -13.24 28.37
N ARG A 627 -8.34 -13.22 27.48
CA ARG A 627 -9.61 -13.89 27.70
C ARG A 627 -10.17 -14.47 26.40
N CYS A 628 -10.82 -15.63 26.50
CA CYS A 628 -11.63 -16.17 25.41
C CYS A 628 -12.75 -17.04 25.96
N SER A 629 -13.75 -17.34 25.12
CA SER A 629 -14.87 -18.19 25.54
C SER A 629 -14.38 -19.58 25.95
N LEU A 630 -15.10 -20.24 26.87
CA LEU A 630 -14.78 -21.62 27.27
C LEU A 630 -14.65 -22.56 26.07
N ALA A 631 -15.51 -22.38 25.06
CA ALA A 631 -15.52 -23.20 23.85
C ALA A 631 -14.29 -22.93 22.97
N ASP A 632 -13.91 -21.66 22.80
CA ASP A 632 -12.74 -21.29 22.01
C ASP A 632 -11.45 -21.74 22.67
N PHE A 633 -11.32 -21.53 23.98
CA PHE A 633 -10.16 -22.01 24.74
C PHE A 633 -9.99 -23.52 24.57
N TYR A 634 -11.08 -24.28 24.76
CA TYR A 634 -11.03 -25.74 24.63
C TYR A 634 -10.67 -26.17 23.21
N ARG A 635 -11.32 -25.60 22.18
CA ARG A 635 -10.99 -25.89 20.77
C ARG A 635 -9.54 -25.58 20.44
N ARG A 636 -9.01 -24.47 20.95
CA ARG A 636 -7.68 -23.94 20.67
C ARG A 636 -6.57 -24.80 21.29
N PHE A 637 -6.74 -25.25 22.53
CA PHE A 637 -5.67 -25.93 23.27
C PHE A 637 -5.88 -27.44 23.47
N TRP A 638 -7.02 -28.01 23.10
CA TRP A 638 -7.27 -29.45 23.24
C TRP A 638 -6.22 -30.32 22.54
N LEU A 639 -5.78 -29.88 21.36
CA LEU A 639 -4.72 -30.54 20.58
C LEU A 639 -3.33 -30.43 21.22
N ALA A 640 -3.14 -29.61 22.26
CA ALA A 640 -1.90 -29.51 23.00
C ALA A 640 -1.81 -30.50 24.18
N ALA A 641 -2.95 -31.01 24.68
CA ALA A 641 -2.95 -32.01 25.75
C ALA A 641 -2.34 -33.34 25.29
N PRO A 642 -1.75 -34.17 26.15
CA PRO A 642 -1.16 -35.45 25.77
C PRO A 642 -2.11 -36.35 24.94
N PRO A 643 -1.65 -37.05 23.88
CA PRO A 643 -2.53 -37.87 23.04
C PRO A 643 -3.29 -38.97 23.81
N ASN A 644 -2.67 -39.54 24.85
CA ASN A 644 -3.23 -40.58 25.71
C ASN A 644 -4.34 -40.08 26.64
N THR A 645 -4.51 -38.77 26.79
CA THR A 645 -5.59 -38.19 27.60
C THR A 645 -6.80 -37.78 26.76
N ARG A 646 -6.79 -38.03 25.44
CA ARG A 646 -7.86 -37.68 24.51
C ARG A 646 -8.73 -38.89 24.16
N GLY A 647 -10.06 -38.74 24.15
CA GLY A 647 -10.99 -39.79 23.68
C GLY A 647 -11.88 -40.41 24.78
N ARG A 648 -12.36 -41.65 24.57
CA ARG A 648 -13.30 -42.32 25.50
C ARG A 648 -12.63 -42.51 26.87
N GLY A 649 -13.17 -41.85 27.89
CA GLY A 649 -12.65 -41.88 29.28
C GLY A 649 -11.67 -40.76 29.62
N GLY A 650 -11.34 -39.86 28.67
CA GLY A 650 -10.47 -38.70 28.87
C GLY A 650 -11.11 -37.39 28.40
N LEU A 651 -10.30 -36.47 27.87
CA LEU A 651 -10.74 -35.20 27.30
C LEU A 651 -11.55 -35.44 26.00
N PRO A 652 -12.85 -35.06 25.96
CA PRO A 652 -13.68 -35.23 24.79
C PRO A 652 -13.19 -34.39 23.61
N ALA A 653 -13.40 -34.88 22.37
CA ALA A 653 -13.01 -34.14 21.17
C ALA A 653 -13.79 -32.82 21.05
N PRO A 654 -13.21 -31.74 20.49
CA PRO A 654 -13.86 -30.43 20.51
C PRO A 654 -15.20 -30.38 19.75
N ARG A 655 -15.37 -31.24 18.72
CA ARG A 655 -16.65 -31.43 18.00
C ARG A 655 -17.74 -32.09 18.86
N ALA A 656 -17.35 -32.87 19.88
CA ALA A 656 -18.26 -33.48 20.84
C ALA A 656 -18.56 -32.56 22.03
N VAL A 657 -17.77 -31.50 22.23
CA VAL A 657 -18.02 -30.45 23.23
C VAL A 657 -18.96 -29.39 22.65
N ILE A 658 -20.15 -29.82 22.25
CA ILE A 658 -21.36 -28.97 22.25
C ILE A 658 -22.17 -29.48 23.44
N ILE A 659 -21.67 -29.22 24.65
CA ILE A 659 -22.44 -29.47 25.86
C ILE A 659 -23.23 -28.18 26.09
N ASP A 660 -24.54 -28.20 25.91
CA ASP A 660 -25.39 -27.02 26.12
C ASP A 660 -25.47 -26.57 27.60
N ASP A 661 -24.95 -27.37 28.53
CA ASP A 661 -24.83 -26.99 29.94
C ASP A 661 -23.58 -26.13 30.22
N LYS A 662 -23.76 -25.00 30.91
CA LYS A 662 -22.64 -24.15 31.38
C LYS A 662 -21.68 -24.89 32.35
N PRO A 663 -22.15 -25.74 33.29
CA PRO A 663 -21.28 -26.42 34.25
C PRO A 663 -20.32 -27.46 33.64
N GLY A 664 -20.72 -28.18 32.59
CA GLY A 664 -19.89 -29.17 31.89
C GLY A 664 -18.80 -28.54 31.05
N LYS A 665 -19.05 -27.36 30.45
CA LYS A 665 -18.01 -26.57 29.75
C LYS A 665 -16.87 -26.17 30.70
N ARG A 666 -17.21 -25.62 31.88
CA ARG A 666 -16.23 -25.21 32.88
C ARG A 666 -15.37 -26.38 33.36
N ARG A 667 -16.00 -27.53 33.67
CA ARG A 667 -15.29 -28.75 34.08
C ARG A 667 -14.35 -29.28 33.01
N SER A 668 -14.76 -29.26 31.75
CA SER A 668 -13.93 -29.72 30.62
C SER A 668 -12.69 -28.84 30.42
N VAL A 669 -12.86 -27.52 30.52
CA VAL A 669 -11.73 -26.57 30.46
C VAL A 669 -10.80 -26.75 31.65
N ALA A 670 -11.33 -26.88 32.87
CA ALA A 670 -10.51 -27.12 34.07
C ALA A 670 -9.70 -28.43 33.96
N ALA A 671 -10.32 -29.51 33.45
CA ALA A 671 -9.63 -30.77 33.19
C ALA A 671 -8.54 -30.60 32.12
N LEU A 672 -8.82 -29.87 31.03
CA LEU A 672 -7.82 -29.58 30.00
C LEU A 672 -6.62 -28.82 30.58
N LEU A 673 -6.83 -27.77 31.37
CA LEU A 673 -5.76 -27.02 32.03
C LEU A 673 -4.89 -27.92 32.92
N GLY A 674 -5.51 -28.83 33.67
CA GLY A 674 -4.78 -29.81 34.50
C GLY A 674 -3.93 -30.78 33.67
N GLU A 675 -4.41 -31.24 32.51
CA GLU A 675 -3.61 -32.08 31.61
C GLU A 675 -2.48 -31.31 30.92
N LEU A 676 -2.68 -30.04 30.60
CA LEU A 676 -1.64 -29.18 30.03
C LEU A 676 -0.52 -28.90 31.04
N GLU A 677 -0.87 -28.62 32.31
CA GLU A 677 0.11 -28.37 33.37
C GLU A 677 1.07 -29.55 33.57
N LYS A 678 0.58 -30.79 33.50
CA LYS A 678 1.43 -32.00 33.60
C LYS A 678 2.52 -32.07 32.52
N THR A 679 2.37 -31.33 31.43
CA THR A 679 3.37 -31.27 30.35
C THR A 679 4.35 -30.11 30.47
N GLN A 680 4.18 -29.24 31.47
CA GLN A 680 5.08 -28.11 31.72
C GLN A 680 6.41 -28.56 32.29
N LYS A 681 7.47 -27.82 31.95
CA LYS A 681 8.77 -28.03 32.58
C LYS A 681 8.78 -27.46 33.99
N ALA A 682 9.58 -28.06 34.88
CA ALA A 682 9.79 -27.54 36.23
C ALA A 682 10.30 -26.08 36.16
N GLY A 683 9.61 -25.17 36.85
CA GLY A 683 9.92 -23.73 36.87
C GLY A 683 9.12 -22.87 35.87
N GLU A 684 8.36 -23.45 34.93
CA GLU A 684 7.44 -22.68 34.08
C GLU A 684 6.20 -22.21 34.88
N PRO A 685 5.63 -21.02 34.60
CA PRO A 685 4.43 -20.53 35.28
C PRO A 685 3.25 -21.47 35.07
N ARG A 686 2.52 -21.80 36.13
CA ARG A 686 1.46 -22.83 36.10
C ARG A 686 0.28 -22.40 35.25
N VAL A 687 -0.05 -23.16 34.20
CA VAL A 687 -1.24 -22.87 33.38
C VAL A 687 -2.55 -23.08 34.14
N SER A 688 -2.57 -23.87 35.22
CA SER A 688 -3.75 -24.01 36.08
C SER A 688 -4.14 -22.76 36.85
N GLU A 689 -3.26 -21.74 36.91
CA GLU A 689 -3.58 -20.45 37.50
C GLU A 689 -4.53 -19.60 36.61
N CYS A 690 -4.77 -20.03 35.36
CA CYS A 690 -5.85 -19.49 34.53
C CYS A 690 -7.19 -19.59 35.29
N LYS A 691 -7.95 -18.51 35.30
CA LYS A 691 -9.25 -18.44 35.98
C LYS A 691 -10.34 -18.87 35.01
N VAL A 692 -11.09 -19.90 35.39
CA VAL A 692 -12.25 -20.36 34.64
C VAL A 692 -13.48 -19.66 35.18
N GLY A 693 -13.88 -18.58 34.51
CA GLY A 693 -15.08 -17.81 34.80
C GLY A 693 -16.38 -18.55 34.44
N ALA A 694 -17.49 -17.85 34.51
CA ALA A 694 -18.81 -18.35 34.14
C ALA A 694 -18.93 -18.66 32.64
N SER A 695 -18.34 -17.83 31.79
CA SER A 695 -18.40 -17.92 30.32
C SER A 695 -17.03 -17.79 29.63
N LEU A 696 -16.01 -17.30 30.35
CA LEU A 696 -14.67 -17.04 29.84
C LEU A 696 -13.60 -17.85 30.58
N VAL A 697 -12.48 -18.08 29.90
CA VAL A 697 -11.19 -18.39 30.53
C VAL A 697 -10.37 -17.12 30.53
N LEU A 698 -9.80 -16.76 31.68
CA LEU A 698 -9.04 -15.53 31.89
C LEU A 698 -7.64 -15.86 32.41
N TRP A 699 -6.60 -15.27 31.83
CA TRP A 699 -5.21 -15.53 32.23
C TRP A 699 -4.27 -14.35 31.97
N ARG A 700 -3.04 -14.45 32.49
CA ARG A 700 -2.03 -13.38 32.47
C ARG A 700 -0.84 -13.74 31.59
N SER A 701 0.06 -12.77 31.40
CA SER A 701 1.29 -12.92 30.63
C SER A 701 2.12 -14.17 31.01
N PRO A 702 2.31 -14.50 32.31
CA PRO A 702 3.05 -15.70 32.70
C PRO A 702 2.49 -17.01 32.14
N GLN A 703 1.15 -17.15 32.07
CA GLN A 703 0.52 -18.37 31.53
C GLN A 703 0.42 -18.37 30.00
N GLN A 704 0.38 -17.19 29.38
CA GLN A 704 0.25 -17.05 27.92
C GLN A 704 1.41 -17.69 27.16
N GLN A 705 2.65 -17.46 27.60
CA GLN A 705 3.85 -17.97 26.94
C GLN A 705 3.88 -19.53 26.89
N PRO A 706 3.71 -20.25 28.02
CA PRO A 706 3.58 -21.71 28.00
C PRO A 706 2.46 -22.22 27.08
N LEU A 707 1.27 -21.61 27.14
CA LEU A 707 0.12 -22.02 26.31
C LEU A 707 0.41 -21.90 24.82
N LEU A 708 0.98 -20.77 24.38
CA LEU A 708 1.35 -20.56 22.97
C LEU A 708 2.47 -21.50 22.52
N LYS A 709 3.48 -21.74 23.36
CA LYS A 709 4.59 -22.66 23.07
C LYS A 709 4.07 -24.08 22.84
N MET A 710 3.17 -24.56 23.70
CA MET A 710 2.56 -25.89 23.54
C MET A 710 1.77 -25.99 22.23
N ARG A 711 0.99 -24.96 21.90
CA ARG A 711 0.20 -24.89 20.66
C ARG A 711 1.09 -24.88 19.42
N LYS A 712 2.08 -23.98 19.33
CA LYS A 712 2.99 -23.86 18.19
C LYS A 712 3.73 -25.17 17.91
N LYS A 713 4.12 -25.89 18.97
CA LYS A 713 4.73 -27.21 18.83
C LYS A 713 3.79 -28.19 18.12
N VAL A 714 2.51 -28.22 18.50
CA VAL A 714 1.52 -29.10 17.88
C VAL A 714 1.22 -28.69 16.44
N GLU A 715 1.04 -27.39 16.18
CA GLU A 715 0.82 -26.85 14.84
C GLU A 715 1.94 -27.26 13.88
N PHE A 716 3.19 -27.15 14.31
CA PHE A 716 4.35 -27.59 13.54
C PHE A 716 4.27 -29.09 13.20
N TYR A 717 4.01 -29.96 14.17
CA TYR A 717 3.92 -31.40 13.93
C TYR A 717 2.73 -31.78 13.03
N VAL A 718 1.57 -31.17 13.23
CA VAL A 718 0.37 -31.43 12.42
C VAL A 718 0.58 -30.95 10.98
N ALA A 719 1.14 -29.75 10.80
CA ALA A 719 1.49 -29.23 9.48
C ALA A 719 2.49 -30.14 8.76
N LEU A 720 3.49 -30.68 9.48
CA LEU A 720 4.45 -31.63 8.93
C LEU A 720 3.78 -32.93 8.46
N ILE A 721 2.86 -33.50 9.25
CA ILE A 721 2.13 -34.73 8.91
C ILE A 721 1.25 -34.51 7.68
N ILE A 722 0.42 -33.45 7.69
CA ILE A 722 -0.47 -33.11 6.58
C ILE A 722 0.35 -32.81 5.32
N GLY A 723 1.40 -32.00 5.44
CA GLY A 723 2.27 -31.63 4.33
C GLY A 723 3.01 -32.83 3.74
N THR A 724 3.40 -33.81 4.55
CA THR A 724 4.02 -35.07 4.08
C THR A 724 2.99 -35.93 3.34
N GLY A 725 1.79 -36.08 3.89
CA GLY A 725 0.69 -36.83 3.24
C GLY A 725 0.25 -36.20 1.91
N ALA A 726 0.11 -34.88 1.87
CA ALA A 726 -0.24 -34.12 0.67
C ALA A 726 0.84 -34.25 -0.41
N ARG A 727 2.13 -34.08 -0.05
CA ARG A 727 3.25 -34.29 -0.97
C ARG A 727 3.31 -35.72 -1.50
N ALA A 728 3.11 -36.72 -0.64
CA ALA A 728 3.07 -38.12 -1.06
C ALA A 728 1.90 -38.44 -1.99
N ARG A 729 0.72 -37.80 -1.78
CA ARG A 729 -0.44 -37.94 -2.67
C ARG A 729 -0.17 -37.27 -4.02
N LEU A 730 0.38 -36.07 -4.01
CA LEU A 730 0.76 -35.35 -5.24
C LEU A 730 1.80 -36.15 -6.04
N ALA A 731 2.83 -36.68 -5.38
CA ALA A 731 3.85 -37.51 -6.03
C ALA A 731 3.28 -38.80 -6.62
N ARG A 732 2.36 -39.48 -5.91
CA ARG A 732 1.66 -40.67 -6.43
C ARG A 732 0.80 -40.35 -7.65
N ASN A 733 0.06 -39.24 -7.63
CA ASN A 733 -0.73 -38.78 -8.77
C ASN A 733 0.18 -38.44 -9.96
N LEU A 734 1.26 -37.71 -9.73
CA LEU A 734 2.23 -37.38 -10.79
C LEU A 734 2.83 -38.64 -11.40
N ARG A 735 3.24 -39.63 -10.59
CA ARG A 735 3.77 -40.90 -11.09
C ARG A 735 2.78 -41.67 -11.97
N ARG A 736 1.49 -41.66 -11.64
CA ARG A 736 0.43 -42.29 -12.46
C ARG A 736 0.27 -41.58 -13.80
N VAL A 737 0.23 -40.24 -13.78
CA VAL A 737 0.13 -39.42 -15.01
C VAL A 737 1.34 -39.64 -15.91
N LEU A 738 2.55 -39.70 -15.35
CA LEU A 738 3.78 -39.94 -16.11
C LEU A 738 3.83 -41.34 -16.70
N ALA A 739 3.41 -42.37 -15.96
CA ALA A 739 3.34 -43.74 -16.47
C ALA A 739 2.36 -43.84 -17.65
N PHE A 740 1.18 -43.23 -17.53
CA PHE A 740 0.18 -43.17 -18.58
C PHE A 740 0.70 -42.40 -19.82
N ALA A 741 1.32 -41.24 -19.63
CA ALA A 741 1.90 -40.44 -20.71
C ALA A 741 3.02 -41.20 -21.45
N ALA A 742 3.88 -41.90 -20.72
CA ALA A 742 4.96 -42.70 -21.33
C ALA A 742 4.42 -43.87 -22.16
N GLU A 743 3.36 -44.54 -21.70
CA GLU A 743 2.70 -45.62 -22.44
C GLU A 743 2.04 -45.11 -23.73
N ARG A 744 1.25 -44.03 -23.63
CA ARG A 744 0.60 -43.41 -24.79
C ARG A 744 1.61 -42.85 -25.78
N TYR A 745 2.72 -42.29 -25.31
CA TYR A 745 3.83 -41.84 -26.16
C TYR A 745 4.39 -42.99 -27.01
N ALA A 746 4.67 -44.13 -26.37
CA ALA A 746 5.20 -45.30 -27.06
C ALA A 746 4.20 -45.86 -28.09
N GLU A 747 2.91 -45.86 -27.75
CA GLU A 747 1.85 -46.32 -28.66
C GLU A 747 1.67 -45.38 -29.86
N ALA A 748 1.59 -44.06 -29.63
CA ALA A 748 1.44 -43.05 -30.68
C ALA A 748 2.65 -43.04 -31.63
N LYS A 749 3.87 -43.17 -31.08
CA LYS A 749 5.09 -43.29 -31.89
C LYS A 749 5.07 -44.53 -32.79
N ARG A 750 4.57 -45.66 -32.28
CA ARG A 750 4.48 -46.91 -33.06
C ARG A 750 3.42 -46.84 -34.16
N LYS A 751 2.27 -46.24 -33.89
CA LYS A 751 1.13 -46.17 -34.82
C LYS A 751 1.19 -44.97 -35.78
N LYS A 752 2.09 -44.01 -35.56
CA LYS A 752 2.18 -42.74 -36.29
C LYS A 752 0.84 -41.99 -36.37
N ASP A 753 0.04 -42.08 -35.32
CA ASP A 753 -1.31 -41.52 -35.28
C ASP A 753 -1.35 -40.28 -34.35
N PRO A 754 -1.56 -39.07 -34.90
CA PRO A 754 -1.63 -37.84 -34.11
C PRO A 754 -2.88 -37.77 -33.21
N GLU A 755 -3.98 -38.45 -33.56
CA GLU A 755 -5.22 -38.41 -32.78
C GLU A 755 -5.07 -39.15 -31.44
N LEU A 756 -4.23 -40.18 -31.38
CA LEU A 756 -3.86 -40.85 -30.13
C LEU A 756 -3.09 -39.93 -29.18
N VAL A 757 -2.33 -38.99 -29.72
CA VAL A 757 -1.60 -37.98 -28.93
C VAL A 757 -2.58 -36.97 -28.34
N ASP A 758 -3.57 -36.55 -29.12
CA ASP A 758 -4.62 -35.63 -28.68
C ASP A 758 -5.56 -36.25 -27.63
N ALA A 759 -5.97 -37.51 -27.83
CA ALA A 759 -6.74 -38.25 -26.83
C ALA A 759 -5.96 -38.39 -25.51
N ALA A 760 -4.66 -38.66 -25.57
CA ALA A 760 -3.81 -38.78 -24.38
C ALA A 760 -3.66 -37.43 -23.65
N LEU A 761 -3.43 -36.32 -24.36
CA LEU A 761 -3.34 -34.98 -23.77
C LEU A 761 -4.66 -34.51 -23.16
N ALA A 762 -5.79 -34.77 -23.85
CA ALA A 762 -7.12 -34.45 -23.34
C ALA A 762 -7.44 -35.21 -22.05
N GLN A 763 -7.05 -36.49 -21.96
CA GLN A 763 -7.27 -37.32 -20.77
C GLN A 763 -6.34 -36.98 -19.60
N ILE A 764 -5.14 -36.46 -19.88
CA ILE A 764 -4.21 -35.95 -18.87
C ILE A 764 -4.66 -34.58 -18.32
N GLY A 765 -5.40 -33.79 -19.11
CA GLY A 765 -5.80 -32.43 -18.76
C GLY A 765 -4.63 -31.44 -18.79
N ALA A 766 -4.75 -30.27 -18.16
CA ALA A 766 -3.65 -29.32 -17.98
C ALA A 766 -2.86 -29.67 -16.70
N PRO A 767 -1.71 -30.37 -16.78
CA PRO A 767 -0.97 -30.74 -15.60
C PRO A 767 -0.27 -29.49 -15.03
N ARG A 768 -0.30 -29.32 -13.70
CA ARG A 768 0.38 -28.20 -13.01
C ARG A 768 1.91 -28.19 -13.19
N PHE A 769 2.51 -29.28 -13.67
CA PHE A 769 3.96 -29.44 -13.84
C PHE A 769 4.27 -30.11 -15.18
N GLU A 770 5.26 -29.59 -15.88
CA GLU A 770 5.68 -30.11 -17.18
C GLU A 770 6.85 -31.11 -17.04
N SER A 771 6.65 -32.34 -17.50
CA SER A 771 7.66 -33.40 -17.44
C SER A 771 8.32 -33.67 -18.78
N ARG A 772 9.46 -34.37 -18.77
CA ARG A 772 10.16 -34.78 -20.01
C ARG A 772 9.28 -35.63 -20.92
N ASP A 773 8.48 -36.53 -20.37
CA ASP A 773 7.63 -37.43 -21.15
C ASP A 773 6.41 -36.71 -21.73
N LEU A 774 5.86 -35.71 -21.02
CA LEU A 774 4.82 -34.81 -21.54
C LEU A 774 5.35 -33.90 -22.66
N ARG A 775 6.56 -33.35 -22.51
CA ARG A 775 7.23 -32.59 -23.58
C ARG A 775 7.45 -33.45 -24.81
N ARG A 776 7.99 -34.67 -24.64
CA ARG A 776 8.17 -35.63 -25.74
C ARG A 776 6.88 -35.92 -26.48
N LEU A 777 5.78 -36.12 -25.74
CA LEU A 777 4.46 -36.41 -26.31
C LEU A 777 3.90 -35.22 -27.11
N ARG A 778 4.07 -33.98 -26.64
CA ARG A 778 3.74 -32.77 -27.42
C ARG A 778 4.63 -32.59 -28.66
N THR A 779 5.95 -32.74 -28.52
CA THR A 779 6.87 -32.64 -29.67
C THR A 779 6.59 -33.72 -30.72
N LEU A 780 6.15 -34.91 -30.32
CA LEU A 780 5.74 -35.96 -31.26
C LEU A 780 4.48 -35.58 -32.05
N LYS A 781 3.53 -34.89 -31.42
CA LYS A 781 2.35 -34.33 -32.12
C LYS A 781 2.79 -33.39 -33.24
N GLU A 782 3.66 -32.44 -32.92
CA GLU A 782 4.16 -31.45 -33.87
C GLU A 782 4.88 -32.13 -35.04
N LYS A 783 5.71 -33.15 -34.75
CA LYS A 783 6.41 -33.93 -35.78
C LYS A 783 5.47 -34.68 -36.71
N LEU A 784 4.50 -35.43 -36.16
CA LEU A 784 3.54 -36.20 -36.96
C LEU A 784 2.61 -35.31 -37.78
N ALA A 785 2.20 -34.14 -37.25
CA ALA A 785 1.42 -33.17 -37.99
C ALA A 785 2.21 -32.60 -39.18
N ARG A 786 3.50 -32.31 -38.98
CA ARG A 786 4.38 -31.79 -40.04
C ARG A 786 4.70 -32.83 -41.12
N GLU A 787 4.89 -34.10 -40.74
CA GLU A 787 5.02 -35.24 -41.67
C GLU A 787 3.80 -35.33 -42.61
N LYS A 788 2.59 -35.24 -42.05
CA LYS A 788 1.34 -35.27 -42.84
C LYS A 788 1.19 -34.06 -43.79
N GLU A 789 1.61 -32.88 -43.36
CA GLU A 789 1.57 -31.67 -44.20
C GLU A 789 2.56 -31.76 -45.37
N LEU A 790 3.77 -32.25 -45.13
CA LEU A 790 4.80 -32.41 -46.15
C LEU A 790 4.45 -33.50 -47.15
N ASP A 791 3.88 -34.63 -46.71
CA ASP A 791 3.41 -35.70 -47.61
C ASP A 791 2.36 -35.19 -48.62
N ALA A 792 1.43 -34.32 -48.18
CA ALA A 792 0.46 -33.71 -49.08
C ALA A 792 1.12 -32.80 -50.15
N LYS A 793 2.16 -32.05 -49.76
CA LYS A 793 2.94 -31.22 -50.70
C LYS A 793 3.76 -32.09 -51.66
N PHE A 794 4.35 -33.19 -51.18
CA PHE A 794 5.07 -34.14 -52.03
C PHE A 794 4.14 -34.85 -53.03
N GLU A 795 2.89 -35.14 -52.67
CA GLU A 795 1.92 -35.68 -53.63
C GLU A 795 1.56 -34.68 -54.74
N GLU A 796 1.48 -33.39 -54.43
CA GLU A 796 1.29 -32.34 -55.43
C GLU A 796 2.50 -32.26 -56.38
N LEU A 797 3.71 -32.27 -55.80
CA LEU A 797 4.96 -32.23 -56.55
C LEU A 797 5.16 -33.46 -57.43
N ALA A 798 4.78 -34.65 -56.96
CA ALA A 798 4.86 -35.89 -57.73
C ALA A 798 3.95 -35.92 -58.98
N ARG A 799 3.01 -34.96 -59.12
CA ARG A 799 2.14 -34.82 -60.31
C ARG A 799 2.69 -33.84 -61.35
N ARG A 800 3.72 -33.05 -61.03
CA ARG A 800 4.32 -32.07 -61.97
C ARG A 800 5.28 -32.76 -62.95
N SER A 801 5.47 -32.16 -64.13
CA SER A 801 6.41 -32.67 -65.14
C SER A 801 7.87 -32.49 -64.67
N ILE A 802 8.74 -33.44 -65.05
CA ILE A 802 10.19 -33.42 -64.76
C ILE A 802 10.89 -32.14 -65.26
N ASP A 803 10.31 -31.44 -66.24
CA ASP A 803 10.87 -30.20 -66.81
C ASP A 803 10.54 -28.93 -65.99
N GLN A 804 9.80 -29.05 -64.88
CA GLN A 804 9.35 -27.92 -64.01
C GLN A 804 9.97 -28.01 -62.59
N VAL A 805 11.28 -28.25 -62.51
CA VAL A 805 12.00 -28.26 -61.22
C VAL A 805 12.56 -26.87 -60.93
N ASP A 806 12.00 -26.24 -59.89
CA ASP A 806 12.34 -24.89 -59.42
C ASP A 806 13.11 -24.98 -58.09
N ASP A 807 13.76 -23.90 -57.63
CA ASP A 807 14.49 -23.85 -56.35
C ASP A 807 13.61 -24.22 -55.13
N HIS A 808 12.29 -24.01 -55.24
CA HIS A 808 11.31 -24.40 -54.23
C HIS A 808 11.17 -25.93 -54.08
N PHE A 809 11.40 -26.68 -55.14
CA PHE A 809 11.36 -28.14 -55.15
C PHE A 809 12.54 -28.72 -54.37
N GLU A 810 13.74 -28.16 -54.55
CA GLU A 810 14.96 -28.54 -53.84
C GLU A 810 14.85 -28.27 -52.33
N ALA A 811 14.34 -27.09 -51.95
CA ALA A 811 14.15 -26.73 -50.54
C ALA A 811 13.20 -27.70 -49.80
N LEU A 812 12.13 -28.14 -50.47
CA LEU A 812 11.17 -29.09 -49.89
C LEU A 812 11.75 -30.50 -49.76
N VAL A 813 12.52 -30.97 -50.74
CA VAL A 813 13.19 -32.27 -50.67
C VAL A 813 14.23 -32.30 -49.55
N GLU A 814 15.03 -31.24 -49.41
CA GLU A 814 15.99 -31.09 -48.32
C GLU A 814 15.32 -30.96 -46.94
N GLU A 815 14.18 -30.26 -46.83
CA GLU A 815 13.38 -30.23 -45.59
C GLU A 815 12.88 -31.65 -45.23
N GLY A 816 12.45 -32.43 -46.22
CA GLY A 816 12.02 -33.81 -46.03
C GLY A 816 13.16 -34.75 -45.60
N ARG A 817 14.37 -34.60 -46.16
CA ARG A 817 15.57 -35.32 -45.73
C ARG A 817 15.96 -34.97 -44.30
N ARG A 818 15.94 -33.68 -43.94
CA ARG A 818 16.25 -33.20 -42.58
C ARG A 818 15.29 -33.75 -41.52
N LEU A 819 14.03 -33.99 -41.89
CA LEU A 819 13.01 -34.55 -41.02
C LEU A 819 12.99 -36.09 -41.02
N GLU A 820 13.89 -36.75 -41.77
CA GLU A 820 13.97 -38.21 -41.93
C GLU A 820 12.63 -38.84 -42.35
N LEU A 821 11.92 -38.20 -43.29
CA LEU A 821 10.63 -38.70 -43.78
C LEU A 821 10.82 -40.03 -44.52
N ASP A 822 10.02 -41.03 -44.16
CA ASP A 822 10.10 -42.39 -44.73
C ASP A 822 8.89 -42.73 -45.60
N SER A 823 8.10 -41.73 -45.99
CA SER A 823 6.88 -41.94 -46.78
C SER A 823 7.21 -42.42 -48.20
N ALA A 824 6.36 -43.28 -48.75
CA ALA A 824 6.52 -43.79 -50.10
C ALA A 824 6.44 -42.66 -51.15
N VAL A 825 5.68 -41.60 -50.85
CA VAL A 825 5.54 -40.41 -51.69
C VAL A 825 6.85 -39.62 -51.70
N PHE A 826 7.43 -39.35 -50.54
CA PHE A 826 8.70 -38.63 -50.43
C PHE A 826 9.83 -39.37 -51.15
N LYS A 827 9.96 -40.70 -50.97
CA LYS A 827 10.95 -41.52 -51.69
C LYS A 827 10.84 -41.40 -53.21
N LYS A 828 9.62 -41.27 -53.73
CA LYS A 828 9.37 -41.10 -55.16
C LYS A 828 9.77 -39.72 -55.66
N VAL A 829 9.50 -38.67 -54.89
CA VAL A 829 9.90 -37.29 -55.20
C VAL A 829 11.42 -37.12 -55.09
N ASP A 830 12.05 -37.71 -54.07
CA ASP A 830 13.51 -37.69 -53.87
C ASP A 830 14.24 -38.42 -55.01
N GLN A 831 13.70 -39.54 -55.49
CA GLN A 831 14.19 -40.21 -56.70
C GLN A 831 14.02 -39.35 -57.97
N MET A 832 12.89 -38.67 -58.13
CA MET A 832 12.64 -37.77 -59.26
C MET A 832 13.60 -36.57 -59.25
N TYR A 833 13.89 -36.01 -58.07
CA TYR A 833 14.89 -34.95 -57.90
C TYR A 833 16.29 -35.43 -58.32
N ALA A 834 16.72 -36.61 -57.86
CA ALA A 834 18.01 -37.17 -58.21
C ALA A 834 18.18 -37.35 -59.74
N MET A 835 17.12 -37.78 -60.43
CA MET A 835 17.12 -37.92 -61.90
C MET A 835 17.31 -36.58 -62.63
N VAL A 836 16.69 -35.50 -62.14
CA VAL A 836 16.80 -34.16 -62.75
C VAL A 836 18.21 -33.59 -62.58
N VAL A 837 18.79 -33.77 -61.38
CA VAL A 837 20.16 -33.35 -61.11
C VAL A 837 21.16 -34.11 -62.00
N GLU A 838 20.97 -35.41 -62.22
CA GLU A 838 21.81 -36.19 -63.15
C GLU A 838 21.64 -35.77 -64.61
N ARG A 839 20.41 -35.50 -65.07
CA ARG A 839 20.15 -34.99 -66.43
C ARG A 839 20.83 -33.64 -66.69
N ARG A 840 20.75 -32.70 -65.72
CA ARG A 840 21.37 -31.37 -65.85
C ARG A 840 22.89 -31.46 -65.93
N ARG A 841 23.50 -32.31 -65.09
CA ARG A 841 24.96 -32.59 -65.12
C ARG A 841 25.42 -33.20 -66.45
N ALA A 842 24.61 -34.06 -67.07
CA ALA A 842 24.97 -34.70 -68.34
C ALA A 842 24.92 -33.73 -69.55
N VAL A 843 24.09 -32.68 -69.50
CA VAL A 843 23.92 -31.70 -70.60
C VAL A 843 24.87 -30.50 -70.48
N GLU A 844 25.11 -30.01 -69.26
CA GLU A 844 25.96 -28.82 -69.03
C GLU A 844 27.46 -29.17 -68.88
N GLY A 845 27.80 -30.46 -68.80
CA GLY A 845 29.14 -30.96 -68.43
C GLY A 845 30.13 -31.27 -69.56
N ALA A 846 29.91 -30.84 -70.82
CA ALA A 846 30.87 -31.05 -71.91
C ALA A 846 31.61 -29.75 -72.32
N PRO A 847 32.61 -29.27 -71.56
CA PRO A 847 33.47 -28.18 -71.99
C PRO A 847 34.61 -28.71 -72.88
N GLY A 848 34.67 -28.25 -74.14
CA GLY A 848 35.86 -28.14 -75.01
C GLY A 848 36.78 -29.35 -75.18
N GLU A 849 36.83 -29.90 -76.40
CA GLU A 849 37.66 -31.06 -76.85
C GLU A 849 37.43 -32.37 -76.04
N PRO A 850 36.42 -33.18 -76.42
CA PRO A 850 35.93 -34.25 -75.57
C PRO A 850 36.81 -35.52 -75.57
N ASP A 851 37.14 -36.00 -74.37
CA ASP A 851 37.78 -37.29 -74.07
C ASP A 851 36.83 -38.48 -74.39
N GLU A 852 37.37 -39.51 -75.03
CA GLU A 852 36.72 -40.76 -75.43
C GLU A 852 35.99 -41.46 -74.26
N ALA A 853 36.50 -41.36 -73.04
CA ALA A 853 35.85 -41.91 -71.85
C ALA A 853 34.57 -41.13 -71.47
N ALA A 854 34.65 -39.80 -71.45
CA ALA A 854 33.53 -38.93 -71.07
C ALA A 854 32.38 -39.01 -72.09
N LEU A 855 32.71 -39.10 -73.39
CA LEU A 855 31.71 -39.28 -74.44
C LEU A 855 31.02 -40.64 -74.38
N ARG A 856 31.76 -41.73 -74.14
CA ARG A 856 31.14 -43.06 -74.00
C ARG A 856 30.31 -43.18 -72.72
N GLU A 857 30.72 -42.53 -71.64
CA GLU A 857 29.94 -42.49 -70.40
C GLU A 857 28.66 -41.66 -70.55
N ALA A 858 28.74 -40.48 -71.19
CA ALA A 858 27.57 -39.67 -71.50
C ALA A 858 26.61 -40.39 -72.46
N LEU A 859 27.12 -41.03 -73.53
CA LEU A 859 26.29 -41.82 -74.46
C LEU A 859 25.70 -43.06 -73.79
N GLY A 860 26.47 -43.78 -72.95
CA GLY A 860 25.98 -44.94 -72.20
C GLY A 860 24.97 -44.58 -71.11
N THR A 861 25.03 -43.35 -70.58
CA THR A 861 24.05 -42.80 -69.65
C THR A 861 22.77 -42.40 -70.39
N LEU A 862 22.90 -41.70 -71.52
CA LEU A 862 21.78 -41.35 -72.40
C LEU A 862 21.09 -42.61 -72.99
N GLU A 863 21.83 -43.62 -73.43
CA GLU A 863 21.28 -44.89 -73.92
C GLU A 863 20.57 -45.68 -72.81
N ARG A 864 21.08 -45.66 -71.56
CA ARG A 864 20.37 -46.25 -70.41
C ARG A 864 19.08 -45.51 -70.10
N LEU A 865 19.09 -44.18 -70.12
CA LEU A 865 17.90 -43.36 -69.90
C LEU A 865 16.86 -43.60 -71.01
N VAL A 866 17.27 -43.71 -72.28
CA VAL A 866 16.38 -44.06 -73.40
C VAL A 866 15.82 -45.48 -73.27
N ARG A 867 16.61 -46.44 -72.75
CA ARG A 867 16.19 -47.84 -72.57
C ARG A 867 15.21 -48.03 -71.40
N ILE A 868 15.33 -47.23 -70.36
CA ILE A 868 14.46 -47.29 -69.17
C ILE A 868 13.18 -46.47 -69.38
N TYR A 869 13.25 -45.33 -70.09
CA TYR A 869 12.15 -44.35 -70.14
C TYR A 869 11.52 -44.11 -71.54
N GLY A 870 12.09 -44.66 -72.63
CA GLY A 870 11.47 -44.68 -73.96
C GLY A 870 11.82 -43.50 -74.90
N ARG A 871 11.64 -43.70 -76.22
CA ARG A 871 12.12 -42.79 -77.31
C ARG A 871 11.44 -41.42 -77.39
N SER A 872 10.33 -41.20 -76.68
CA SER A 872 9.52 -39.98 -76.81
C SER A 872 10.06 -38.77 -76.03
N ALA A 873 11.21 -38.91 -75.35
CA ALA A 873 11.79 -37.90 -74.46
C ALA A 873 13.12 -37.26 -74.94
N MET A 874 13.60 -37.57 -76.16
CA MET A 874 14.81 -36.97 -76.76
C MET A 874 14.50 -36.48 -78.18
N GLY A 875 14.95 -35.27 -78.53
CA GLY A 875 14.65 -34.64 -79.82
C GLY A 875 15.53 -35.20 -80.95
N ALA A 876 14.99 -35.24 -82.17
CA ALA A 876 15.68 -35.76 -83.37
C ALA A 876 17.08 -35.18 -83.73
N PRO A 877 17.53 -33.98 -83.27
CA PRO A 877 18.87 -33.47 -83.62
C PRO A 877 20.03 -34.21 -82.94
N GLU A 878 19.84 -34.72 -81.72
CA GLU A 878 20.95 -35.19 -80.86
C GLU A 878 21.47 -36.60 -81.27
N GLU A 879 20.65 -37.41 -81.95
CA GLU A 879 21.00 -38.78 -82.36
C GLU A 879 21.99 -38.83 -83.56
N ALA A 880 22.07 -37.75 -84.35
CA ALA A 880 22.97 -37.66 -85.49
C ALA A 880 24.41 -37.34 -85.07
N GLU A 881 24.58 -36.48 -84.06
CA GLU A 881 25.87 -35.99 -83.58
C GLU A 881 26.64 -37.07 -82.81
N GLY A 882 25.94 -37.90 -82.02
CA GLY A 882 26.53 -39.03 -81.29
C GLY A 882 27.13 -40.15 -82.17
N ARG A 883 26.59 -40.38 -83.38
CA ARG A 883 27.11 -41.43 -84.30
C ARG A 883 28.39 -41.03 -85.03
N ALA A 884 28.67 -39.73 -85.16
CA ALA A 884 29.90 -39.24 -85.79
C ALA A 884 31.11 -39.43 -84.85
N LEU A 885 30.95 -39.11 -83.57
CA LEU A 885 32.00 -39.26 -82.54
C LEU A 885 32.39 -40.72 -82.28
N LEU A 886 31.46 -41.68 -82.44
CA LEU A 886 31.71 -43.09 -82.21
C LEU A 886 32.69 -43.72 -83.22
N ARG A 887 32.76 -43.21 -84.46
CA ARG A 887 33.68 -43.75 -85.49
C ARG A 887 35.13 -43.34 -85.23
N ALA A 888 35.36 -42.11 -84.79
CA ALA A 888 36.70 -41.61 -84.50
C ALA A 888 37.37 -42.38 -83.35
N LEU A 889 36.57 -42.81 -82.36
CA LEU A 889 37.01 -43.56 -81.20
C LEU A 889 37.44 -45.02 -81.49
N ASP A 890 36.82 -45.69 -82.46
CA ASP A 890 37.12 -47.11 -82.73
C ASP A 890 38.48 -47.30 -83.43
N GLU A 891 38.97 -46.29 -84.14
CA GLU A 891 40.29 -46.30 -84.80
C GLU A 891 41.44 -46.22 -83.78
N GLU A 892 41.29 -45.39 -82.72
CA GLU A 892 42.33 -45.21 -81.68
C GLU A 892 42.44 -46.43 -80.74
N LYS A 893 41.34 -47.15 -80.53
CA LYS A 893 41.27 -48.37 -79.70
C LYS A 893 42.10 -49.54 -80.21
N VAL A 894 42.30 -49.66 -81.52
CA VAL A 894 43.14 -50.72 -82.08
C VAL A 894 44.59 -50.52 -81.65
N ARG A 895 45.03 -49.26 -81.60
CA ARG A 895 46.40 -48.86 -81.28
C ARG A 895 46.78 -49.12 -79.82
N LEU A 896 45.87 -48.85 -78.89
CA LEU A 896 46.10 -49.04 -77.45
C LEU A 896 46.11 -50.51 -77.02
N ARG A 897 45.42 -51.41 -77.75
CA ARG A 897 45.39 -52.85 -77.45
C ARG A 897 46.74 -53.54 -77.67
N GLU A 898 47.56 -53.04 -78.58
CA GLU A 898 48.90 -53.57 -78.83
C GLU A 898 49.88 -53.22 -77.69
N LEU A 899 49.71 -52.05 -77.05
CA LEU A 899 50.55 -51.56 -75.96
C LEU A 899 50.27 -52.26 -74.62
N ALA A 900 49.02 -52.65 -74.35
CA ALA A 900 48.63 -53.30 -73.10
C ALA A 900 49.19 -54.73 -72.96
N ALA A 901 49.39 -55.45 -74.07
CA ALA A 901 49.95 -56.81 -74.07
C ALA A 901 51.40 -56.88 -73.54
N ALA A 902 52.11 -55.75 -73.49
CA ALA A 902 53.49 -55.67 -73.01
C ALA A 902 53.64 -55.54 -71.49
N HIS A 903 52.55 -55.25 -70.74
CA HIS A 903 52.66 -54.87 -69.33
C HIS A 903 52.46 -56.01 -68.31
N ASP A 904 51.84 -57.13 -68.70
CA ASP A 904 51.38 -58.20 -67.79
C ASP A 904 52.46 -59.14 -67.17
N ALA A 905 53.76 -58.78 -67.19
CA ALA A 905 54.85 -59.68 -66.84
C ALA A 905 55.61 -59.43 -65.50
N ALA A 906 55.20 -58.51 -64.61
CA ALA A 906 55.93 -58.27 -63.34
C ALA A 906 55.03 -58.10 -62.09
N ARG A 907 55.11 -59.08 -61.17
CA ARG A 907 54.44 -59.19 -59.85
C ARG A 907 54.85 -58.14 -58.81
N ILE A 908 53.95 -57.77 -57.86
CA ILE A 908 54.12 -57.82 -56.36
C ILE A 908 52.73 -57.90 -55.62
N PRO A 909 52.51 -58.79 -54.62
CA PRO A 909 51.32 -58.87 -53.73
C PRO A 909 51.57 -58.54 -52.21
N PRO A 910 50.53 -58.56 -51.31
CA PRO A 910 50.36 -57.71 -50.10
C PRO A 910 50.35 -58.42 -48.71
N ARG A 911 50.18 -57.67 -47.58
CA ARG A 911 49.61 -58.00 -46.21
C ARG A 911 50.13 -57.00 -45.13
N ALA A 912 49.65 -56.82 -43.89
CA ALA A 912 48.41 -56.95 -43.09
C ALA A 912 48.75 -56.59 -41.60
N SER A 913 47.80 -56.00 -40.86
CA SER A 913 47.51 -55.93 -39.38
C SER A 913 48.61 -55.90 -38.28
N LEU A 914 48.33 -55.22 -37.14
CA LEU A 914 48.70 -55.67 -35.77
C LEU A 914 48.03 -54.90 -34.60
N ASP A 915 47.89 -55.62 -33.48
CA ASP A 915 47.16 -55.39 -32.20
C ASP A 915 47.93 -54.66 -31.07
N TRP A 916 47.14 -54.25 -30.05
CA TRP A 916 47.35 -54.35 -28.56
C TRP A 916 47.93 -53.23 -27.65
N PHE A 917 47.61 -53.39 -26.35
CA PHE A 917 47.36 -52.45 -25.23
C PHE A 917 48.52 -52.20 -24.23
N ALA A 918 48.39 -51.08 -23.48
CA ALA A 918 48.85 -50.76 -22.09
C ALA A 918 50.38 -50.51 -21.85
N SER A 919 50.92 -49.70 -20.91
CA SER A 919 50.49 -49.08 -19.63
C SER A 919 51.65 -48.28 -18.97
N SER A 920 51.43 -47.15 -18.27
CA SER A 920 52.10 -46.82 -16.97
C SER A 920 51.48 -45.63 -16.19
N PRO A 921 51.41 -45.66 -14.83
CA PRO A 921 50.93 -44.55 -13.98
C PRO A 921 51.88 -43.32 -13.90
N ALA A 922 53.14 -43.44 -14.30
CA ALA A 922 54.13 -42.36 -14.26
C ALA A 922 54.02 -41.37 -15.45
N GLU A 923 53.26 -41.73 -16.48
CA GLU A 923 52.93 -40.85 -17.62
C GLU A 923 51.68 -40.01 -17.35
N LEU A 924 50.73 -40.54 -16.55
CA LEU A 924 49.55 -39.80 -16.08
C LEU A 924 49.91 -38.65 -15.11
N ALA A 925 50.92 -38.82 -14.25
CA ALA A 925 51.37 -37.76 -13.33
C ALA A 925 52.10 -36.60 -14.02
N ARG A 926 52.76 -36.85 -15.16
CA ARG A 926 53.40 -35.81 -15.98
C ARG A 926 52.37 -35.02 -16.80
N ALA A 927 51.31 -35.67 -17.27
CA ALA A 927 50.19 -35.01 -17.95
C ALA A 927 49.38 -34.09 -17.01
N ALA A 928 49.19 -34.48 -15.74
CA ALA A 928 48.47 -33.65 -14.76
C ALA A 928 49.21 -32.36 -14.40
N LYS A 929 50.55 -32.39 -14.29
CA LYS A 929 51.36 -31.21 -13.95
C LYS A 929 51.48 -30.20 -15.11
N ALA A 930 51.38 -30.68 -16.35
CA ALA A 930 51.31 -29.82 -17.54
C ALA A 930 49.94 -29.12 -17.69
N LEU A 931 48.85 -29.75 -17.23
CA LEU A 931 47.51 -29.16 -17.25
C LEU A 931 47.32 -28.03 -16.22
N GLU A 932 47.97 -28.12 -15.06
CA GLU A 932 47.89 -27.09 -14.01
C GLU A 932 48.59 -25.79 -14.43
N GLN A 933 49.67 -25.91 -15.21
CA GLN A 933 50.44 -24.76 -15.72
C GLN A 933 49.70 -24.04 -16.85
N HIS A 934 48.94 -24.76 -17.68
CA HIS A 934 48.03 -24.18 -18.69
C HIS A 934 46.78 -23.50 -18.10
N ARG A 935 46.40 -23.83 -16.86
CA ARG A 935 45.25 -23.21 -16.18
C ARG A 935 45.57 -21.81 -15.63
N LEU A 936 46.83 -21.54 -15.27
CA LEU A 936 47.26 -20.23 -14.74
C LEU A 936 47.46 -19.16 -15.83
N GLU A 937 47.75 -19.54 -17.07
CA GLU A 937 47.85 -18.59 -18.20
C GLU A 937 46.46 -18.20 -18.75
N ALA A 938 45.44 -19.05 -18.58
CA ALA A 938 44.06 -18.77 -18.98
C ALA A 938 43.35 -17.73 -18.08
N SER A 939 43.78 -17.53 -16.82
CA SER A 939 43.15 -16.55 -15.92
C SER A 939 43.52 -15.09 -16.26
N GLY A 940 44.67 -14.87 -16.90
CA GLY A 940 45.10 -13.53 -17.33
C GLY A 940 44.28 -12.98 -18.51
N VAL A 941 43.81 -13.87 -19.40
CA VAL A 941 42.97 -13.51 -20.56
C VAL A 941 41.53 -13.23 -20.12
N ALA A 942 40.99 -14.00 -19.17
CA ALA A 942 39.67 -13.78 -18.60
C ALA A 942 39.55 -12.44 -17.85
N ALA A 943 40.60 -12.01 -17.15
CA ALA A 943 40.62 -10.72 -16.45
C ALA A 943 40.62 -9.52 -17.43
N LYS A 944 41.36 -9.62 -18.55
CA LYS A 944 41.40 -8.58 -19.59
C LYS A 944 40.07 -8.48 -20.35
N LEU A 945 39.42 -9.61 -20.64
CA LEU A 945 38.08 -9.66 -21.25
C LEU A 945 36.99 -9.12 -20.31
N GLY A 946 37.08 -9.41 -19.01
CA GLY A 946 36.17 -8.87 -17.99
C GLY A 946 36.26 -7.34 -17.87
N ALA A 947 37.48 -6.78 -17.92
CA ALA A 947 37.70 -5.33 -17.90
C ALA A 947 37.15 -4.64 -19.18
N ALA A 948 37.34 -5.25 -20.35
CA ALA A 948 36.80 -4.75 -21.61
C ALA A 948 35.26 -4.73 -21.64
N LEU A 949 34.61 -5.80 -21.14
CA LEU A 949 33.15 -5.89 -21.01
C LEU A 949 32.58 -4.88 -20.00
N ALA A 950 33.29 -4.61 -18.90
CA ALA A 950 32.90 -3.59 -17.93
C ALA A 950 32.98 -2.16 -18.53
N ALA A 951 34.04 -1.87 -19.29
CA ALA A 951 34.20 -0.58 -19.97
C ALA A 951 33.11 -0.36 -21.04
N ALA A 952 32.77 -1.39 -21.82
CA ALA A 952 31.70 -1.34 -22.81
C ALA A 952 30.31 -1.10 -22.17
N ARG A 953 30.01 -1.77 -21.05
CA ARG A 953 28.77 -1.55 -20.29
C ARG A 953 28.68 -0.13 -19.71
N ALA A 954 29.80 0.41 -19.22
CA ALA A 954 29.84 1.77 -18.71
C ALA A 954 29.64 2.82 -19.81
N ALA A 955 30.23 2.61 -21.00
CA ALA A 955 30.03 3.48 -22.16
C ALA A 955 28.59 3.45 -22.67
N ALA A 956 27.97 2.27 -22.74
CA ALA A 956 26.56 2.12 -23.12
C ALA A 956 25.61 2.80 -22.11
N ALA A 957 25.85 2.62 -20.80
CA ALA A 957 25.08 3.27 -19.75
C ALA A 957 25.23 4.81 -19.77
N ALA A 958 26.43 5.32 -20.07
CA ALA A 958 26.68 6.76 -20.17
C ALA A 958 26.02 7.39 -21.41
N ALA A 959 25.92 6.66 -22.53
CA ALA A 959 25.20 7.10 -23.72
C ALA A 959 23.68 7.16 -23.48
N LEU A 960 23.12 6.15 -22.78
CA LEU A 960 21.71 6.10 -22.40
C LEU A 960 21.30 7.17 -21.37
N ALA A 961 22.24 7.62 -20.52
CA ALA A 961 21.97 8.62 -19.50
C ALA A 961 21.98 10.07 -20.03
N LYS A 962 22.45 10.31 -21.25
CA LYS A 962 22.69 11.66 -21.78
C LYS A 962 21.52 12.28 -22.55
N ASP A 963 20.65 11.44 -23.13
CA ASP A 963 19.45 11.89 -23.84
C ASP A 963 18.20 11.47 -23.06
N GLY A 964 17.86 12.28 -22.06
CA GLY A 964 16.53 12.25 -21.46
C GLY A 964 15.53 12.80 -22.47
N ASP A 965 14.60 11.95 -22.91
CA ASP A 965 13.52 12.25 -23.86
C ASP A 965 13.93 12.43 -25.34
N ALA A 966 14.48 11.38 -25.98
CA ALA A 966 14.21 11.00 -27.37
C ALA A 966 15.00 9.73 -27.74
N VAL A 967 14.44 8.91 -28.64
CA VAL A 967 15.04 7.70 -29.21
C VAL A 967 16.52 7.94 -29.56
N ALA A 968 17.45 7.26 -28.87
CA ALA A 968 18.87 7.33 -29.17
C ALA A 968 19.12 6.87 -30.63
N GLY A 969 19.54 7.80 -31.49
CA GLY A 969 19.78 7.56 -32.91
C GLY A 969 20.90 6.54 -33.18
N ASP A 970 20.88 5.93 -34.37
CA ASP A 970 21.81 4.88 -34.83
C ASP A 970 23.30 5.20 -34.62
N ASP A 971 23.67 6.48 -34.53
CA ASP A 971 25.03 6.96 -34.35
C ASP A 971 25.62 6.64 -32.96
N ALA A 972 24.81 6.74 -31.88
CA ALA A 972 25.25 6.37 -30.54
C ALA A 972 25.51 4.85 -30.43
N TRP A 973 24.70 4.07 -31.13
CA TRP A 973 24.83 2.62 -31.22
C TRP A 973 25.99 2.18 -32.11
N ALA A 974 26.30 2.93 -33.18
CA ALA A 974 27.47 2.72 -34.00
C ALA A 974 28.78 2.96 -33.21
N ALA A 975 28.83 4.00 -32.38
CA ALA A 975 29.98 4.28 -31.52
C ALA A 975 30.23 3.17 -30.49
N CYS A 976 29.16 2.62 -29.88
CA CYS A 976 29.26 1.51 -28.94
C CYS A 976 29.76 0.22 -29.60
N ARG A 977 29.27 -0.10 -30.81
CA ARG A 977 29.76 -1.24 -31.61
C ARG A 977 31.23 -1.08 -32.00
N SER A 978 31.65 0.11 -32.39
CA SER A 978 33.04 0.42 -32.75
C SER A 978 34.00 0.26 -31.56
N ALA A 979 33.62 0.74 -30.37
CA ALA A 979 34.41 0.60 -29.15
C ALA A 979 34.57 -0.87 -28.71
N CYS A 980 33.50 -1.67 -28.80
CA CYS A 980 33.56 -3.12 -28.55
C CYS A 980 34.49 -3.84 -29.53
N ALA A 981 34.41 -3.53 -30.82
CA ALA A 981 35.26 -4.14 -31.85
C ALA A 981 36.76 -3.81 -31.63
N ALA A 982 37.09 -2.57 -31.25
CA ALA A 982 38.46 -2.16 -30.95
C ALA A 982 39.03 -2.87 -29.71
N ALA A 983 38.23 -3.01 -28.65
CA ALA A 983 38.65 -3.71 -27.43
C ALA A 983 38.84 -5.23 -27.66
N LEU A 984 38.02 -5.83 -28.54
CA LEU A 984 38.13 -7.22 -28.95
C LEU A 984 39.39 -7.50 -29.79
N ALA A 985 39.74 -6.60 -30.71
CA ALA A 985 40.94 -6.72 -31.53
C ALA A 985 42.23 -6.64 -30.68
N ALA A 986 42.26 -5.81 -29.64
CA ALA A 986 43.37 -5.71 -28.71
C ALA A 986 43.57 -6.98 -27.85
N ALA A 987 42.51 -7.76 -27.62
CA ALA A 987 42.57 -8.99 -26.83
C ALA A 987 43.08 -10.20 -27.63
N SER A 988 42.97 -10.18 -28.96
CA SER A 988 43.39 -11.28 -29.85
C SER A 988 44.88 -11.28 -30.27
N GLY A 989 45.62 -10.21 -29.97
CA GLY A 989 46.95 -9.95 -30.56
C GLY A 989 48.12 -10.82 -30.06
N ASP A 990 47.99 -11.58 -28.98
CA ASP A 990 49.11 -12.27 -28.30
C ASP A 990 48.96 -13.81 -28.25
N VAL A 991 48.31 -14.43 -29.25
CA VAL A 991 48.00 -15.86 -29.25
C VAL A 991 48.69 -16.58 -30.41
N SER A 992 49.74 -17.36 -30.13
CA SER A 992 50.61 -17.96 -31.16
C SER A 992 50.18 -19.35 -31.66
N CYS A 993 49.05 -19.91 -31.20
CA CYS A 993 48.58 -21.22 -31.66
C CYS A 993 47.16 -21.16 -32.28
N ARG A 994 46.99 -21.83 -33.44
CA ARG A 994 45.76 -21.82 -34.25
C ARG A 994 44.52 -22.29 -33.45
N THR A 995 44.68 -23.27 -32.57
CA THR A 995 43.58 -23.80 -31.74
C THR A 995 43.10 -22.83 -30.66
N GLN A 996 43.94 -21.91 -30.16
CA GLN A 996 43.48 -20.87 -29.24
C GLN A 996 42.79 -19.71 -29.97
N ALA A 997 43.19 -19.39 -31.21
CA ALA A 997 42.50 -18.39 -32.03
C ALA A 997 41.05 -18.80 -32.34
N ASP A 998 40.79 -20.08 -32.62
CA ASP A 998 39.45 -20.59 -32.90
C ASP A 998 38.53 -20.58 -31.66
N VAL A 999 39.08 -20.88 -30.47
CA VAL A 999 38.34 -20.82 -29.20
C VAL A 999 38.04 -19.37 -28.80
N VAL A 1000 38.99 -18.45 -28.98
CA VAL A 1000 38.77 -17.02 -28.74
C VAL A 1000 37.75 -16.48 -29.74
N ALA A 1001 37.83 -16.83 -31.03
CA ALA A 1001 36.84 -16.43 -32.04
C ALA A 1001 35.43 -16.94 -31.71
N ALA A 1002 35.29 -18.17 -31.23
CA ALA A 1002 34.01 -18.72 -30.78
C ALA A 1002 33.45 -17.99 -29.55
N ILE A 1003 34.30 -17.66 -28.57
CA ILE A 1003 33.89 -16.89 -27.38
C ILE A 1003 33.48 -15.47 -27.76
N VAL A 1004 34.23 -14.81 -28.66
CA VAL A 1004 33.91 -13.47 -29.17
C VAL A 1004 32.59 -13.46 -29.95
N ALA A 1005 32.35 -14.47 -30.79
CA ALA A 1005 31.08 -14.62 -31.51
C ALA A 1005 29.89 -14.84 -30.56
N THR A 1006 30.11 -15.59 -29.47
CA THR A 1006 29.08 -15.86 -28.46
C THR A 1006 28.76 -14.60 -27.64
N VAL A 1007 29.77 -13.82 -27.25
CA VAL A 1007 29.60 -12.56 -26.49
C VAL A 1007 28.98 -11.45 -27.36
N ALA A 1008 29.32 -11.40 -28.65
CA ALA A 1008 28.69 -10.47 -29.60
C ALA A 1008 27.20 -10.79 -29.80
N ALA A 1009 26.83 -12.09 -29.85
CA ALA A 1009 25.44 -12.53 -29.94
C ALA A 1009 24.63 -12.18 -28.66
N ASP A 1010 25.25 -12.32 -27.48
CA ASP A 1010 24.61 -11.99 -26.20
C ASP A 1010 24.42 -10.47 -26.00
N ALA A 1011 25.37 -9.66 -26.50
CA ALA A 1011 25.25 -8.20 -26.50
C ALA A 1011 24.12 -7.72 -27.43
N ASP A 1012 24.00 -8.31 -28.63
CA ASP A 1012 22.91 -8.00 -29.57
C ASP A 1012 21.53 -8.43 -29.03
N ALA A 1013 21.45 -9.59 -28.37
CA ALA A 1013 20.23 -10.06 -27.71
C ALA A 1013 19.81 -9.15 -26.54
N THR A 1014 20.77 -8.68 -25.74
CA THR A 1014 20.50 -7.76 -24.62
C THR A 1014 20.03 -6.38 -25.13
N LEU A 1015 20.61 -5.89 -26.23
CA LEU A 1015 20.23 -4.62 -26.86
C LEU A 1015 18.81 -4.67 -27.46
N ARG A 1016 18.44 -5.77 -28.11
CA ARG A 1016 17.06 -5.99 -28.62
C ARG A 1016 16.03 -6.06 -27.49
N LEU A 1017 16.38 -6.70 -26.36
CA LEU A 1017 15.53 -6.78 -25.17
C LEU A 1017 15.28 -5.42 -24.50
N CYS A 1018 16.28 -4.53 -24.49
CA CYS A 1018 16.12 -3.16 -23.98
C CYS A 1018 15.20 -2.32 -24.89
N ALA A 1019 15.39 -2.37 -26.21
CA ALA A 1019 14.53 -1.68 -27.17
C ALA A 1019 13.07 -2.17 -27.13
N ALA A 1020 12.85 -3.48 -26.98
CA ALA A 1020 11.51 -4.07 -26.88
C ALA A 1020 10.78 -3.69 -25.57
N ARG A 1021 11.51 -3.54 -24.46
CA ARG A 1021 10.94 -3.10 -23.17
C ARG A 1021 10.50 -1.65 -23.17
N GLU A 1022 11.23 -0.75 -23.81
CA GLU A 1022 10.82 0.65 -23.94
C GLU A 1022 9.64 0.81 -24.91
N GLY A 1023 9.60 0.05 -26.00
CA GLY A 1023 8.45 -0.01 -26.91
C GLY A 1023 7.17 -0.48 -26.21
N LEU A 1024 7.27 -1.47 -25.32
CA LEU A 1024 6.14 -1.94 -24.49
C LEU A 1024 5.69 -0.87 -23.48
N ALA A 1025 6.62 -0.16 -22.85
CA ALA A 1025 6.32 0.90 -21.90
C ALA A 1025 5.68 2.14 -22.57
N ALA A 1026 6.07 2.47 -23.81
CA ALA A 1026 5.41 3.50 -24.61
C ALA A 1026 3.99 3.08 -25.01
N ALA A 1027 3.80 1.87 -25.54
CA ALA A 1027 2.49 1.36 -25.94
C ALA A 1027 1.49 1.23 -24.78
N LEU A 1028 1.96 0.88 -23.58
CA LEU A 1028 1.13 0.83 -22.37
C LEU A 1028 0.73 2.23 -21.86
N ARG A 1029 1.61 3.23 -22.00
CA ARG A 1029 1.29 4.63 -21.64
C ARG A 1029 0.24 5.20 -22.59
N ASP A 1030 0.36 4.95 -23.89
CA ASP A 1030 -0.63 5.39 -24.88
C ASP A 1030 -1.98 4.68 -24.71
N ALA A 1031 -1.96 3.39 -24.38
CA ALA A 1031 -3.18 2.61 -24.08
C ALA A 1031 -3.90 3.09 -22.80
N LEU A 1032 -3.15 3.56 -21.79
CA LEU A 1032 -3.71 4.11 -20.55
C LEU A 1032 -4.24 5.54 -20.72
N ALA A 1033 -3.79 6.27 -21.74
CA ALA A 1033 -4.23 7.63 -22.02
C ALA A 1033 -5.52 7.71 -22.86
N ALA A 1034 -5.90 6.64 -23.59
CA ALA A 1034 -7.09 6.60 -24.44
C ALA A 1034 -8.26 5.85 -23.77
N SER A 1035 -9.45 6.48 -23.70
CA SER A 1035 -10.67 5.85 -23.16
C SER A 1035 -11.86 6.03 -24.12
N PRO A 1036 -12.45 4.94 -24.66
CA PRO A 1036 -12.05 3.54 -24.48
C PRO A 1036 -10.78 3.18 -25.29
N PRO A 1037 -9.99 2.18 -24.86
CA PRO A 1037 -8.74 1.82 -25.51
C PRO A 1037 -8.98 1.14 -26.87
N ASP A 1038 -8.32 1.64 -27.91
CA ASP A 1038 -8.38 1.10 -29.27
C ASP A 1038 -7.78 -0.33 -29.31
N GLU A 1039 -8.55 -1.27 -29.88
CA GLU A 1039 -8.18 -2.68 -30.02
C GLU A 1039 -6.84 -2.86 -30.76
N ALA A 1040 -6.50 -1.94 -31.68
CA ALA A 1040 -5.22 -1.98 -32.40
C ALA A 1040 -4.02 -1.67 -31.48
N ILE A 1041 -4.19 -0.79 -30.49
CA ILE A 1041 -3.14 -0.43 -29.53
C ILE A 1041 -2.93 -1.56 -28.53
N LEU A 1042 -4.02 -2.18 -28.06
CA LEU A 1042 -3.98 -3.39 -27.22
C LEU A 1042 -3.29 -4.56 -27.92
N ARG A 1043 -3.59 -4.80 -29.21
CA ARG A 1043 -2.92 -5.84 -30.01
C ARG A 1043 -1.43 -5.56 -30.20
N ARG A 1044 -1.02 -4.30 -30.37
CA ARG A 1044 0.41 -3.92 -30.42
C ARG A 1044 1.12 -4.11 -29.09
N ALA A 1045 0.49 -3.73 -27.98
CA ALA A 1045 1.05 -3.94 -26.64
C ALA A 1045 1.21 -5.44 -26.32
N ILE A 1046 0.25 -6.28 -26.73
CA ILE A 1046 0.30 -7.73 -26.57
C ILE A 1046 1.41 -8.34 -27.44
N ALA A 1047 1.57 -7.87 -28.68
CA ALA A 1047 2.65 -8.33 -29.57
C ALA A 1047 4.05 -7.94 -29.04
N ALA A 1048 4.22 -6.71 -28.56
CA ALA A 1048 5.47 -6.25 -27.95
C ALA A 1048 5.80 -7.01 -26.64
N ALA A 1049 4.79 -7.33 -25.82
CA ALA A 1049 4.96 -8.17 -24.63
C ALA A 1049 5.38 -9.60 -24.98
N ALA A 1050 4.87 -10.16 -26.09
CA ALA A 1050 5.25 -11.49 -26.57
C ALA A 1050 6.72 -11.55 -27.03
N GLU A 1051 7.24 -10.50 -27.67
CA GLU A 1051 8.67 -10.42 -28.03
C GLU A 1051 9.58 -10.32 -26.79
N VAL A 1052 9.20 -9.53 -25.78
CA VAL A 1052 9.96 -9.42 -24.52
C VAL A 1052 9.99 -10.76 -23.76
N HIS A 1053 8.92 -11.55 -23.84
CA HIS A 1053 8.83 -12.86 -23.18
C HIS A 1053 9.47 -14.01 -23.98
N GLY A 1054 9.62 -13.89 -25.30
CA GLY A 1054 10.21 -14.91 -26.16
C GLY A 1054 11.72 -15.12 -26.01
N ALA A 1055 12.43 -14.23 -25.31
CA ALA A 1055 13.89 -14.24 -25.22
C ALA A 1055 14.49 -14.91 -23.96
N TYR A 1056 13.69 -15.60 -23.13
CA TYR A 1056 14.18 -16.35 -21.94
C TYR A 1056 13.94 -17.86 -22.06
N PRO A 1057 14.97 -18.73 -21.94
CA PRO A 1057 14.76 -20.17 -21.84
C PRO A 1057 14.35 -20.58 -20.40
N ALA A 1058 13.06 -20.87 -20.24
CA ALA A 1058 12.41 -21.78 -19.29
C ALA A 1058 13.05 -22.03 -17.90
N ALA A 1059 12.52 -21.36 -16.87
CA ALA A 1059 12.23 -21.96 -15.57
C ALA A 1059 11.13 -21.19 -14.83
N VAL A 1060 10.15 -21.94 -14.30
CA VAL A 1060 9.04 -21.52 -13.40
C VAL A 1060 7.68 -21.21 -14.06
N ALA A 1061 6.84 -22.24 -14.03
CA ALA A 1061 5.39 -22.27 -13.72
C ALA A 1061 4.33 -21.67 -14.69
N ALA A 1062 3.66 -22.59 -15.39
CA ALA A 1062 2.20 -22.78 -15.58
C ALA A 1062 1.29 -21.62 -16.07
N PRO A 1063 0.33 -21.91 -16.98
CA PRO A 1063 -0.44 -20.89 -17.69
C PRO A 1063 -1.66 -20.40 -16.90
N ALA A 1064 -1.82 -19.08 -16.85
CA ALA A 1064 -3.10 -18.43 -16.60
C ALA A 1064 -3.87 -18.35 -17.93
N GLU A 1065 -4.62 -19.40 -18.25
CA GLU A 1065 -5.81 -19.25 -19.09
C GLU A 1065 -6.98 -18.90 -18.17
N LEU A 1066 -7.42 -17.65 -18.23
CA LEU A 1066 -8.78 -17.26 -17.91
C LEU A 1066 -9.32 -16.55 -19.15
N CYS A 1067 -10.17 -17.28 -19.87
CA CYS A 1067 -10.92 -16.81 -21.02
C CYS A 1067 -11.78 -15.59 -20.67
N ALA A 1068 -11.74 -14.58 -21.54
CA ALA A 1068 -12.66 -13.44 -21.57
C ALA A 1068 -14.04 -13.80 -22.18
N GLY A 1069 -14.54 -15.02 -21.98
CA GLY A 1069 -15.70 -15.56 -22.71
C GLY A 1069 -17.05 -15.60 -21.98
N ASP A 1070 -17.08 -15.62 -20.65
CA ASP A 1070 -18.32 -15.99 -19.90
C ASP A 1070 -19.03 -14.81 -19.20
N LEU A 1071 -18.80 -13.57 -19.64
CA LEU A 1071 -19.42 -12.37 -19.04
C LEU A 1071 -20.75 -11.93 -19.66
N LEU A 1072 -21.33 -12.71 -20.58
CA LEU A 1072 -22.62 -12.39 -21.21
C LEU A 1072 -23.48 -13.64 -21.37
N CYS A 1073 -24.25 -13.98 -20.33
CA CYS A 1073 -25.65 -14.47 -20.40
C CYS A 1073 -26.09 -15.02 -19.03
N GLY A 1074 -27.13 -14.43 -18.45
CA GLY A 1074 -27.74 -14.90 -17.20
C GLY A 1074 -28.64 -16.11 -17.39
N ASN A 1075 -28.68 -17.01 -16.40
CA ASN A 1075 -29.90 -17.50 -15.74
C ASN A 1075 -29.60 -18.70 -14.83
N GLN A 1076 -29.72 -18.46 -13.52
CA GLN A 1076 -30.39 -19.33 -12.53
C GLN A 1076 -29.81 -20.74 -12.18
N PRO A 1077 -30.25 -21.36 -11.05
CA PRO A 1077 -29.34 -21.69 -9.95
C PRO A 1077 -29.33 -23.19 -9.54
N ALA A 1078 -28.51 -23.48 -8.52
CA ALA A 1078 -28.68 -24.51 -7.49
C ALA A 1078 -27.72 -25.73 -7.51
N ARG A 1079 -27.37 -26.13 -6.26
CA ARG A 1079 -26.94 -27.45 -5.76
C ARG A 1079 -25.50 -27.90 -6.03
N LEU A 1080 -24.67 -27.96 -4.98
CA LEU A 1080 -24.41 -29.20 -4.21
C LEU A 1080 -23.40 -28.98 -3.06
N SER A 1081 -23.85 -29.41 -1.88
CA SER A 1081 -23.21 -29.79 -0.60
C SER A 1081 -21.73 -29.48 -0.33
#